data_AF-A0A433WZW9-F1
#
_entry.id   AF-A0A433WZW9-F1
#
_cell.length_a   1.000
_cell.length_b   1.000
_cell.length_c   1.000
_cell.angle_alpha   90.00
_cell.angle_beta   90.00
_cell.angle_gamma   90.00
#
_symmetry.space_group_name_H-M   'P 1'
#
loop_
_entity.id
_entity.type
_entity.pdbx_description
1 polymer ?
#
loop_
_entity_poly.entity_id
_entity_poly.type
_entity_poly.pdbx_seq_one_letter_code
_entity_poly.pdbx_strand_id
1 'polypeptide(L)'
;MVAVVSSGVTSNVVGTVLEDVLVLGTVRVTSAGTIAGGEVTSRGYIALSSGIASDLTLSRLGQLDVAISGGASIAQNNTVLSGGIITVWKNGSSVSNVISSGGSLYLGRRGSTIQGGVSLDDTVRAGGTMSVANQGSATRTNISAGGKVIVDYQGVSTSAAILQGGTALVSSGGTAYDTLVRSGGILSNYGVISAGNDTLRGITSGTQVFAGGTAIIGSGGIGYNEVAEDGGSIIVGAYGSAFVSGIETGNYLVTSQGRVWVQDHAVFSNATVQTYGVVTVAGEGAAVIGADVSGVFGTIEVSSGGVVSDAHLRASGTILASVGGSSVSAVVSSGGRVSAVSGGVSINDTMLSGGTLTVRNGGTGVMPAVSAGGRAIVDTSGVVTSAAVRDGGTAIVGSGGTMLTAVVSNGGVLINSGRAGLSAGAVDSRGITSGTLVLSGGSALINSGGLSYNDTAEDGGVVSVNSNGSAYISNFDATNYAVTSQGRVYVGENASLTGVEITTYGVVNASGANAVVSDAHVTGVFGMISAQAGAVVSQAEIGNSGSVLLDSGGTSISSVITSGGTIWAGRRNTSVASGLSLNDTVMSGGRLIVENYGSAFKPIIANGGVLSATTTGVVTSALVQGGGLMYVGSSNNTSDPAHSFNTYIASGGTEIIGVGAVENGATIGSGGTVVINDAGGLVSGRLEEHGTIDFNYLSGTITSANLTSDGLLTVRASNGRTASIQLAGTYTHNEFAFTGDTLTLLCFLAGTAIRTPHGEKSVEDLQIGDHVCVWDWKNGVERTSRLRWVGRQRVEIDPTLSDDQAGYPVCIRADAVAPGIPARDLYVTPEHCLFFDGVFIPARMLVNGRSIYYDKTRADHFVYHVETQEHSVLWAEAMLTESYLDTGNRRNFHQHGSVVQFGADHAHDWAHDAAAPLDSTRARVEPVYQRLLERAGVTAESPETTFDTAMELVATDGRVFPPLRISGDKHVFMLEGDVRHLTLRSNASRPCDAIGPFVDDRRKLGVLVGRITIFSNAQMREVEKHITSETLEGWLCRDGHHCRWTNGEARLPLTLHADEGPHLIAIEIVAGGPYLMEQPERVAPYLSEEKMRLLV
;
A
#
# COMPACT_ATOMS: atom_id res chain seq x y z
N MET A 1 60.60 -53.70 -69.53
CA MET A 1 61.92 -53.25 -69.04
C MET A 1 61.64 -52.02 -68.19
N VAL A 2 62.00 -52.01 -66.92
CA VAL A 2 61.85 -50.82 -66.07
C VAL A 2 62.83 -49.77 -66.57
N ALA A 3 62.33 -48.62 -67.04
CA ALA A 3 63.20 -47.51 -67.40
C ALA A 3 63.73 -46.88 -66.09
N VAL A 4 65.05 -46.78 -65.93
CA VAL A 4 65.67 -46.21 -64.72
C VAL A 4 66.31 -44.87 -65.07
N VAL A 5 65.89 -43.80 -64.41
CA VAL A 5 66.55 -42.49 -64.49
C VAL A 5 67.47 -42.34 -63.29
N SER A 6 68.77 -42.55 -63.51
CA SER A 6 69.79 -42.52 -62.46
C SER A 6 69.97 -41.16 -61.81
N SER A 7 70.44 -41.16 -60.56
CA SER A 7 70.81 -39.94 -59.83
C SER A 7 71.81 -39.08 -60.60
N GLY A 8 71.62 -37.76 -60.58
CA GLY A 8 72.44 -36.78 -61.31
C GLY A 8 72.11 -36.64 -62.81
N VAL A 9 71.20 -37.46 -63.36
CA VAL A 9 70.77 -37.39 -64.76
C VAL A 9 69.48 -36.58 -64.89
N THR A 10 69.40 -35.70 -65.88
CA THR A 10 68.16 -35.02 -66.29
C THR A 10 67.63 -35.64 -67.58
N SER A 11 66.40 -36.15 -67.57
CA SER A 11 65.73 -36.70 -68.75
C SER A 11 64.52 -35.85 -69.14
N ASN A 12 64.33 -35.59 -70.43
CA ASN A 12 63.17 -34.86 -70.95
C ASN A 12 62.20 -35.82 -71.64
N VAL A 13 60.92 -35.72 -71.30
CA VAL A 13 59.81 -36.47 -71.91
C VAL A 13 58.97 -35.49 -72.71
N VAL A 14 58.87 -35.71 -74.01
CA VAL A 14 58.18 -34.81 -74.96
C VAL A 14 57.37 -35.67 -75.91
N GLY A 15 56.03 -35.52 -75.93
CA GLY A 15 55.15 -36.21 -76.87
C GLY A 15 55.13 -37.75 -76.81
N THR A 16 55.67 -38.35 -75.74
CA THR A 16 55.77 -39.81 -75.56
C THR A 16 55.27 -40.24 -74.19
N VAL A 17 54.87 -41.51 -74.08
CA VAL A 17 54.51 -42.14 -72.79
C VAL A 17 55.71 -42.94 -72.29
N LEU A 18 56.15 -42.69 -71.05
CA LEU A 18 57.10 -43.53 -70.34
C LEU A 18 56.36 -44.33 -69.28
N GLU A 19 56.34 -45.65 -69.43
CA GLU A 19 55.66 -46.58 -68.51
C GLU A 19 56.65 -47.30 -67.57
N ASP A 20 56.22 -47.59 -66.34
CA ASP A 20 56.94 -48.37 -65.32
C ASP A 20 58.37 -47.86 -65.05
N VAL A 21 58.48 -46.59 -64.64
CA VAL A 21 59.75 -45.87 -64.50
C VAL A 21 60.21 -45.81 -63.03
N LEU A 22 61.48 -46.13 -62.77
CA LEU A 22 62.14 -45.83 -61.50
C LEU A 22 62.93 -44.51 -61.62
N VAL A 23 62.49 -43.47 -60.94
CA VAL A 23 63.10 -42.13 -60.99
C VAL A 23 63.94 -41.88 -59.74
N LEU A 24 65.26 -41.84 -59.92
CA LEU A 24 66.27 -41.48 -58.91
C LEU A 24 66.95 -40.13 -59.21
N GLY A 25 66.88 -39.68 -60.47
CA GLY A 25 67.38 -38.39 -60.96
C GLY A 25 66.28 -37.37 -61.21
N THR A 26 66.47 -36.48 -62.19
CA THR A 26 65.48 -35.47 -62.58
C THR A 26 64.79 -35.85 -63.89
N VAL A 27 63.47 -35.73 -63.96
CA VAL A 27 62.67 -35.88 -65.17
C VAL A 27 61.86 -34.62 -65.41
N ARG A 28 61.93 -34.08 -66.63
CA ARG A 28 61.05 -32.99 -67.07
C ARG A 28 60.06 -33.53 -68.08
N VAL A 29 58.77 -33.42 -67.80
CA VAL A 29 57.72 -33.87 -68.71
C VAL A 29 57.05 -32.63 -69.30
N THR A 30 57.09 -32.52 -70.62
CA THR A 30 56.64 -31.33 -71.36
C THR A 30 55.70 -31.71 -72.50
N SER A 31 55.01 -30.72 -73.08
CA SER A 31 54.14 -30.78 -74.28
C SER A 31 53.74 -32.18 -74.74
N ALA A 32 52.62 -32.70 -74.22
CA ALA A 32 52.03 -34.00 -74.55
C ALA A 32 52.83 -35.25 -74.12
N GLY A 33 53.86 -35.09 -73.29
CA GLY A 33 54.52 -36.20 -72.61
C GLY A 33 53.68 -36.72 -71.43
N THR A 34 53.68 -38.03 -71.26
CA THR A 34 53.11 -38.71 -70.09
C THR A 34 54.18 -39.57 -69.43
N ILE A 35 54.25 -39.53 -68.11
CA ILE A 35 54.96 -40.54 -67.32
C ILE A 35 53.92 -41.29 -66.49
N ALA A 36 53.88 -42.60 -66.62
CA ALA A 36 52.85 -43.44 -66.04
C ALA A 36 53.46 -44.67 -65.37
N GLY A 37 53.03 -45.01 -64.16
CA GLY A 37 53.52 -46.21 -63.47
C GLY A 37 54.99 -46.14 -63.02
N GLY A 38 55.28 -46.82 -61.92
CA GLY A 38 56.62 -46.88 -61.32
C GLY A 38 56.78 -46.02 -60.07
N GLU A 39 58.03 -45.76 -59.68
CA GLU A 39 58.38 -45.15 -58.39
C GLU A 39 59.31 -43.94 -58.54
N VAL A 40 58.97 -42.84 -57.86
CA VAL A 40 59.85 -41.67 -57.67
C VAL A 40 60.38 -41.72 -56.25
N THR A 41 61.67 -41.99 -56.10
CA THR A 41 62.25 -42.27 -54.78
C THR A 41 63.67 -41.75 -54.62
N SER A 42 64.17 -41.76 -53.39
CA SER A 42 65.56 -41.43 -53.05
C SER A 42 66.04 -40.08 -53.60
N ARG A 43 65.19 -39.04 -53.46
CA ARG A 43 65.37 -37.68 -54.03
C ARG A 43 65.18 -37.56 -55.54
N GLY A 44 64.56 -38.54 -56.19
CA GLY A 44 64.06 -38.41 -57.55
C GLY A 44 63.09 -37.24 -57.68
N TYR A 45 63.15 -36.53 -58.81
CA TYR A 45 62.43 -35.29 -59.02
C TYR A 45 61.77 -35.28 -60.39
N ILE A 46 60.45 -35.05 -60.44
CA ILE A 46 59.70 -34.85 -61.67
C ILE A 46 59.16 -33.42 -61.69
N ALA A 47 59.42 -32.71 -62.78
CA ALA A 47 58.84 -31.40 -63.07
C ALA A 47 57.92 -31.49 -64.29
N LEU A 48 56.63 -31.21 -64.12
CA LEU A 48 55.67 -31.14 -65.22
C LEU A 48 55.54 -29.70 -65.75
N SER A 49 55.60 -29.55 -67.07
CA SER A 49 55.38 -28.32 -67.81
C SER A 49 54.54 -28.60 -69.06
N SER A 50 53.22 -28.68 -68.90
CA SER A 50 52.27 -29.12 -69.93
C SER A 50 52.29 -30.63 -70.23
N GLY A 51 52.49 -31.45 -69.20
CA GLY A 51 52.55 -32.91 -69.27
C GLY A 51 51.71 -33.60 -68.18
N ILE A 52 51.62 -34.93 -68.26
CA ILE A 52 50.82 -35.76 -67.33
C ILE A 52 51.74 -36.70 -66.54
N ALA A 53 51.53 -36.80 -65.23
CA ALA A 53 52.05 -37.88 -64.40
C ALA A 53 50.90 -38.72 -63.87
N SER A 54 50.89 -40.02 -64.13
CA SER A 54 49.85 -40.91 -63.62
C SER A 54 50.37 -42.17 -62.94
N ASP A 55 49.60 -42.68 -61.99
CA ASP A 55 49.82 -44.01 -61.40
C ASP A 55 51.24 -44.20 -60.78
N LEU A 56 51.89 -43.11 -60.39
CA LEU A 56 53.23 -43.14 -59.77
C LEU A 56 53.14 -43.40 -58.27
N THR A 57 54.17 -44.05 -57.72
CA THR A 57 54.40 -44.11 -56.27
C THR A 57 55.54 -43.17 -55.87
N LEU A 58 55.29 -42.21 -54.98
CA LEU A 58 56.31 -41.27 -54.48
C LEU A 58 56.73 -41.65 -53.06
N SER A 59 58.03 -41.81 -52.81
CA SER A 59 58.56 -42.23 -51.51
C SER A 59 59.96 -41.64 -51.23
N ARG A 60 60.46 -41.70 -49.98
CA ARG A 60 61.86 -41.39 -49.60
C ARG A 60 62.44 -40.11 -50.24
N LEU A 61 61.75 -38.98 -50.07
CA LEU A 61 62.11 -37.66 -50.64
C LEU A 61 61.89 -37.53 -52.15
N GLY A 62 61.17 -38.45 -52.79
CA GLY A 62 60.70 -38.31 -54.15
C GLY A 62 59.72 -37.15 -54.30
N GLN A 63 59.90 -36.35 -55.35
CA GLN A 63 59.17 -35.09 -55.56
C GLN A 63 58.55 -35.03 -56.95
N LEU A 64 57.30 -34.58 -57.01
CA LEU A 64 56.58 -34.27 -58.24
C LEU A 64 56.04 -32.85 -58.14
N ASP A 65 56.59 -31.95 -58.94
CA ASP A 65 56.10 -30.60 -59.05
C ASP A 65 55.28 -30.44 -60.34
N VAL A 66 54.02 -30.04 -60.18
CA VAL A 66 53.02 -29.93 -61.25
C VAL A 66 52.90 -28.47 -61.66
N ALA A 67 53.22 -28.17 -62.93
CA ALA A 67 53.13 -26.84 -63.54
C ALA A 67 54.06 -25.76 -62.94
N ILE A 68 55.34 -26.06 -62.70
CA ILE A 68 56.33 -25.09 -62.18
C ILE A 68 56.53 -23.88 -63.11
N SER A 69 56.44 -24.12 -64.42
CA SER A 69 56.51 -23.11 -65.48
C SER A 69 55.77 -23.67 -66.70
N GLY A 70 54.98 -22.87 -67.42
CA GLY A 70 54.26 -23.31 -68.64
C GLY A 70 52.76 -23.59 -68.47
N GLY A 71 52.22 -24.46 -69.34
CA GLY A 71 50.79 -24.75 -69.50
C GLY A 71 50.22 -25.85 -68.59
N ALA A 72 48.95 -26.22 -68.83
CA ALA A 72 48.18 -27.11 -67.98
C ALA A 72 48.85 -28.48 -67.78
N SER A 73 49.09 -28.86 -66.51
CA SER A 73 49.75 -30.12 -66.16
C SER A 73 48.89 -30.91 -65.17
N ILE A 74 48.90 -32.24 -65.27
CA ILE A 74 48.02 -33.11 -64.46
C ILE A 74 48.85 -34.15 -63.73
N ALA A 75 48.65 -34.28 -62.42
CA ALA A 75 49.09 -35.42 -61.63
C ALA A 75 47.86 -36.23 -61.20
N GLN A 76 47.68 -37.44 -61.71
CA GLN A 76 46.49 -38.25 -61.44
C GLN A 76 46.78 -39.65 -60.90
N ASN A 77 45.92 -40.17 -60.01
CA ASN A 77 45.99 -41.54 -59.48
C ASN A 77 47.34 -41.91 -58.82
N ASN A 78 48.14 -40.94 -58.39
CA ASN A 78 49.43 -41.20 -57.77
C ASN A 78 49.26 -41.58 -56.29
N THR A 79 50.16 -42.42 -55.79
CA THR A 79 50.26 -42.80 -54.38
C THR A 79 51.46 -42.11 -53.73
N VAL A 80 51.23 -41.29 -52.71
CA VAL A 80 52.26 -40.55 -51.99
C VAL A 80 52.49 -41.18 -50.62
N LEU A 81 53.68 -41.76 -50.42
CA LEU A 81 54.10 -42.46 -49.21
C LEU A 81 55.12 -41.62 -48.42
N SER A 82 55.71 -42.21 -47.38
CA SER A 82 56.64 -41.54 -46.47
C SER A 82 57.79 -40.83 -47.19
N GLY A 83 57.87 -39.51 -47.00
CA GLY A 83 58.84 -38.62 -47.63
C GLY A 83 58.51 -38.24 -49.08
N GLY A 84 57.48 -38.80 -49.70
CA GLY A 84 57.02 -38.39 -51.02
C GLY A 84 56.28 -37.05 -50.98
N ILE A 85 56.47 -36.21 -52.01
CA ILE A 85 55.87 -34.88 -52.07
C ILE A 85 55.31 -34.61 -53.48
N ILE A 86 54.06 -34.16 -53.55
CA ILE A 86 53.50 -33.51 -54.72
C ILE A 86 53.34 -32.01 -54.41
N THR A 87 53.82 -31.12 -55.27
CA THR A 87 53.50 -29.69 -55.22
C THR A 87 52.76 -29.28 -56.49
N VAL A 88 51.61 -28.64 -56.37
CA VAL A 88 50.78 -28.18 -57.49
C VAL A 88 50.77 -26.67 -57.51
N TRP A 89 51.32 -26.11 -58.58
CA TRP A 89 51.38 -24.67 -58.80
C TRP A 89 50.28 -24.22 -59.75
N LYS A 90 50.21 -22.92 -60.02
CA LYS A 90 49.28 -22.31 -60.98
C LYS A 90 49.22 -23.09 -62.30
N ASN A 91 48.02 -23.34 -62.80
CA ASN A 91 47.71 -24.18 -63.97
C ASN A 91 47.96 -25.69 -63.80
N GLY A 92 48.41 -26.14 -62.63
CA GLY A 92 48.51 -27.55 -62.30
C GLY A 92 47.21 -28.11 -61.72
N SER A 93 46.93 -29.38 -61.98
CA SER A 93 45.82 -30.14 -61.40
C SER A 93 46.31 -31.43 -60.76
N SER A 94 45.84 -31.70 -59.55
CA SER A 94 45.94 -32.99 -58.86
C SER A 94 44.58 -33.68 -58.92
N VAL A 95 44.51 -34.95 -59.35
CA VAL A 95 43.23 -35.68 -59.49
C VAL A 95 43.33 -37.09 -58.90
N SER A 96 42.42 -37.46 -57.98
CA SER A 96 42.28 -38.83 -57.46
C SER A 96 43.57 -39.45 -56.87
N ASN A 97 44.46 -38.62 -56.34
CA ASN A 97 45.70 -39.08 -55.70
C ASN A 97 45.43 -39.59 -54.28
N VAL A 98 46.31 -40.48 -53.82
CA VAL A 98 46.26 -41.13 -52.51
C VAL A 98 47.45 -40.69 -51.67
N ILE A 99 47.20 -39.83 -50.68
CA ILE A 99 48.23 -39.33 -49.77
C ILE A 99 48.18 -40.15 -48.48
N SER A 100 49.24 -40.89 -48.18
CA SER A 100 49.34 -41.84 -47.06
C SER A 100 50.50 -41.49 -46.13
N SER A 101 50.78 -42.36 -45.15
CA SER A 101 51.71 -42.10 -44.02
C SER A 101 53.03 -41.46 -44.42
N GLY A 102 53.24 -40.22 -43.99
CA GLY A 102 54.45 -39.41 -44.23
C GLY A 102 54.53 -38.76 -45.61
N GLY A 103 53.52 -38.92 -46.45
CA GLY A 103 53.39 -38.27 -47.75
C GLY A 103 52.76 -36.88 -47.64
N SER A 104 53.08 -35.99 -48.58
CA SER A 104 52.55 -34.62 -48.60
C SER A 104 52.08 -34.17 -49.98
N LEU A 105 50.95 -33.46 -50.02
CA LEU A 105 50.45 -32.74 -51.19
C LEU A 105 50.30 -31.25 -50.85
N TYR A 106 50.90 -30.39 -51.66
CA TYR A 106 50.88 -28.93 -51.47
C TYR A 106 50.20 -28.28 -52.67
N LEU A 107 49.04 -27.64 -52.49
CA LEU A 107 48.40 -26.80 -53.49
C LEU A 107 48.86 -25.37 -53.26
N GLY A 108 50.00 -25.03 -53.86
CA GLY A 108 50.79 -23.86 -53.49
C GLY A 108 51.54 -24.04 -52.17
N ARG A 109 52.38 -23.07 -51.84
CA ARG A 109 53.09 -22.99 -50.55
C ARG A 109 52.88 -21.63 -49.92
N ARG A 110 52.72 -21.61 -48.59
CA ARG A 110 52.63 -20.37 -47.83
C ARG A 110 53.85 -19.49 -48.07
N GLY A 111 53.64 -18.20 -48.36
CA GLY A 111 54.71 -17.23 -48.64
C GLY A 111 55.34 -17.34 -50.04
N SER A 112 54.85 -18.24 -50.90
CA SER A 112 55.27 -18.31 -52.30
C SER A 112 54.74 -17.11 -53.10
N THR A 113 55.50 -16.64 -54.09
CA THR A 113 55.01 -15.68 -55.10
C THR A 113 54.21 -16.35 -56.22
N ILE A 114 54.26 -17.68 -56.31
CA ILE A 114 53.53 -18.47 -57.31
C ILE A 114 52.23 -18.98 -56.69
N GLN A 115 51.11 -18.64 -57.32
CA GLN A 115 49.77 -19.13 -56.93
C GLN A 115 49.72 -20.66 -56.92
N GLY A 116 48.90 -21.22 -56.03
CA GLY A 116 48.62 -22.65 -55.99
C GLY A 116 47.79 -23.13 -57.18
N GLY A 117 47.84 -24.44 -57.43
CA GLY A 117 46.99 -25.09 -58.41
C GLY A 117 45.69 -25.66 -57.80
N VAL A 118 45.05 -26.55 -58.54
CA VAL A 118 43.77 -27.16 -58.16
C VAL A 118 43.92 -28.65 -57.82
N SER A 119 43.04 -29.16 -56.96
CA SER A 119 42.90 -30.58 -56.61
C SER A 119 41.45 -31.02 -56.74
N LEU A 120 41.23 -32.24 -57.23
CA LEU A 120 39.92 -32.85 -57.41
C LEU A 120 39.93 -34.31 -56.95
N ASP A 121 39.02 -34.68 -56.04
CA ASP A 121 38.77 -36.07 -55.60
C ASP A 121 40.00 -36.77 -54.96
N ASP A 122 40.99 -36.01 -54.49
CA ASP A 122 42.14 -36.56 -53.78
C ASP A 122 41.73 -37.14 -52.40
N THR A 123 42.41 -38.20 -51.96
CA THR A 123 42.15 -38.87 -50.68
C THR A 123 43.36 -38.80 -49.76
N VAL A 124 43.17 -38.24 -48.56
CA VAL A 124 44.19 -38.14 -47.51
C VAL A 124 43.89 -39.16 -46.41
N ARG A 125 44.80 -40.11 -46.20
CA ARG A 125 44.67 -41.23 -45.25
C ARG A 125 45.70 -41.13 -44.12
N ALA A 126 45.76 -42.13 -43.25
CA ALA A 126 46.58 -42.17 -42.04
C ALA A 126 48.03 -41.68 -42.27
N GLY A 127 48.40 -40.60 -41.59
CA GLY A 127 49.72 -39.96 -41.63
C GLY A 127 50.02 -39.15 -42.89
N GLY A 128 49.09 -39.06 -43.85
CA GLY A 128 49.18 -38.19 -45.01
C GLY A 128 48.76 -36.76 -44.70
N THR A 129 49.37 -35.77 -45.37
CA THR A 129 49.04 -34.35 -45.20
C THR A 129 48.78 -33.67 -46.54
N MET A 130 47.70 -32.89 -46.63
CA MET A 130 47.47 -31.92 -47.70
C MET A 130 47.50 -30.50 -47.13
N SER A 131 48.18 -29.57 -47.81
CA SER A 131 48.16 -28.14 -47.49
C SER A 131 47.68 -27.35 -48.70
N VAL A 132 46.74 -26.44 -48.47
CA VAL A 132 46.11 -25.59 -49.48
C VAL A 132 46.38 -24.14 -49.11
N ALA A 133 47.11 -23.40 -49.95
CA ALA A 133 47.53 -22.04 -49.65
C ALA A 133 47.70 -21.20 -50.92
N ASN A 134 47.78 -19.88 -50.76
CA ASN A 134 48.17 -18.95 -51.82
C ASN A 134 47.31 -19.10 -53.10
N GLN A 135 45.99 -19.06 -52.95
CA GLN A 135 44.99 -19.23 -54.02
C GLN A 135 44.91 -20.66 -54.59
N GLY A 136 45.54 -21.64 -53.94
CA GLY A 136 45.28 -23.05 -54.21
C GLY A 136 43.85 -23.45 -53.84
N SER A 137 43.29 -24.42 -54.57
CA SER A 137 41.91 -24.88 -54.38
C SER A 137 41.81 -26.41 -54.33
N ALA A 138 41.20 -26.96 -53.28
CA ALA A 138 40.91 -28.38 -53.16
C ALA A 138 39.41 -28.63 -53.24
N THR A 139 38.96 -29.55 -54.10
CA THR A 139 37.55 -29.88 -54.28
C THR A 139 37.31 -31.36 -54.06
N ARG A 140 36.30 -31.71 -53.24
CA ARG A 140 35.91 -33.09 -52.91
C ARG A 140 37.03 -33.95 -52.33
N THR A 141 37.84 -33.37 -51.44
CA THR A 141 38.87 -34.12 -50.72
C THR A 141 38.24 -35.10 -49.72
N ASN A 142 38.60 -36.37 -49.80
CA ASN A 142 38.22 -37.38 -48.80
C ASN A 142 39.29 -37.48 -47.71
N ILE A 143 38.94 -37.22 -46.46
CA ILE A 143 39.88 -37.21 -45.32
C ILE A 143 39.50 -38.34 -44.37
N SER A 144 40.27 -39.43 -44.39
CA SER A 144 40.02 -40.61 -43.55
C SER A 144 40.92 -40.65 -42.30
N ALA A 145 40.76 -41.68 -41.47
CA ALA A 145 41.50 -41.88 -40.22
C ALA A 145 42.99 -41.53 -40.32
N GLY A 146 43.44 -40.58 -39.47
CA GLY A 146 44.81 -40.10 -39.39
C GLY A 146 45.27 -39.19 -40.54
N GLY A 147 44.41 -38.90 -41.51
CA GLY A 147 44.66 -37.93 -42.57
C GLY A 147 44.45 -36.49 -42.08
N LYS A 148 45.26 -35.56 -42.59
CA LYS A 148 45.21 -34.14 -42.21
C LYS A 148 45.17 -33.23 -43.43
N VAL A 149 44.21 -32.31 -43.47
CA VAL A 149 44.15 -31.21 -44.45
C VAL A 149 44.32 -29.88 -43.72
N ILE A 150 45.13 -28.98 -44.27
CA ILE A 150 45.35 -27.63 -43.75
C ILE A 150 45.00 -26.63 -44.86
N VAL A 151 44.03 -25.76 -44.59
CA VAL A 151 43.62 -24.65 -45.47
C VAL A 151 44.15 -23.37 -44.85
N ASP A 152 45.22 -22.85 -45.43
CA ASP A 152 45.93 -21.66 -44.95
C ASP A 152 45.54 -20.40 -45.76
N TYR A 153 46.19 -19.27 -45.46
CA TYR A 153 45.99 -17.97 -46.11
C TYR A 153 45.78 -18.06 -47.64
N GLN A 154 44.63 -17.53 -48.10
CA GLN A 154 44.11 -17.57 -49.47
C GLN A 154 43.86 -18.96 -50.06
N GLY A 155 43.97 -20.04 -49.28
CA GLY A 155 43.59 -21.39 -49.69
C GLY A 155 42.07 -21.59 -49.60
N VAL A 156 41.52 -22.36 -50.53
CA VAL A 156 40.08 -22.68 -50.56
C VAL A 156 39.86 -24.19 -50.61
N SER A 157 39.00 -24.71 -49.75
CA SER A 157 38.52 -26.10 -49.79
C SER A 157 37.01 -26.12 -50.02
N THR A 158 36.53 -26.96 -50.94
CA THR A 158 35.09 -27.05 -51.27
C THR A 158 34.64 -28.51 -51.23
N SER A 159 33.53 -28.77 -50.55
CA SER A 159 32.89 -30.10 -50.48
C SER A 159 33.81 -31.21 -49.92
N ALA A 160 34.70 -30.87 -48.98
CA ALA A 160 35.53 -31.88 -48.34
C ALA A 160 34.68 -32.82 -47.46
N ALA A 161 35.02 -34.12 -47.44
CA ALA A 161 34.38 -35.10 -46.59
C ALA A 161 35.36 -35.57 -45.50
N ILE A 162 35.10 -35.18 -44.25
CA ILE A 162 35.88 -35.59 -43.08
C ILE A 162 35.23 -36.82 -42.47
N LEU A 163 35.90 -37.96 -42.62
CA LEU A 163 35.45 -39.26 -42.14
C LEU A 163 36.09 -39.58 -40.78
N GLN A 164 35.76 -40.76 -40.23
CA GLN A 164 36.25 -41.21 -38.93
C GLN A 164 37.77 -41.09 -38.79
N GLY A 165 38.21 -40.32 -37.80
CA GLY A 165 39.62 -40.05 -37.48
C GLY A 165 40.33 -39.09 -38.44
N GLY A 166 39.65 -38.54 -39.44
CA GLY A 166 40.17 -37.51 -40.33
C GLY A 166 40.10 -36.12 -39.70
N THR A 167 41.03 -35.23 -40.08
CA THR A 167 41.10 -33.87 -39.55
C THR A 167 41.28 -32.83 -40.65
N ALA A 168 40.55 -31.72 -40.55
CA ALA A 168 40.78 -30.52 -41.35
C ALA A 168 40.99 -29.30 -40.45
N LEU A 169 41.99 -28.49 -40.76
CA LEU A 169 42.30 -27.23 -40.08
C LEU A 169 42.15 -26.08 -41.07
N VAL A 170 41.26 -25.13 -40.79
CA VAL A 170 41.17 -23.84 -41.47
C VAL A 170 41.89 -22.81 -40.61
N SER A 171 42.97 -22.25 -41.14
CA SER A 171 43.78 -21.22 -40.46
C SER A 171 43.35 -19.81 -40.89
N SER A 172 43.96 -18.79 -40.27
CA SER A 172 43.84 -17.38 -40.63
C SER A 172 43.98 -17.14 -42.14
N GLY A 173 42.91 -16.61 -42.75
CA GLY A 173 42.79 -16.30 -44.17
C GLY A 173 42.49 -17.48 -45.08
N GLY A 174 42.29 -18.68 -44.54
CA GLY A 174 41.80 -19.85 -45.28
C GLY A 174 40.27 -19.92 -45.30
N THR A 175 39.69 -20.59 -46.29
CA THR A 175 38.24 -20.71 -46.44
C THR A 175 37.82 -22.14 -46.80
N ALA A 176 36.83 -22.68 -46.09
CA ALA A 176 36.21 -23.96 -46.40
C ALA A 176 34.69 -23.83 -46.64
N TYR A 177 34.22 -24.38 -47.75
CA TYR A 177 32.81 -24.39 -48.15
C TYR A 177 32.24 -25.81 -48.17
N ASP A 178 30.98 -25.96 -47.76
CA ASP A 178 30.17 -27.18 -47.90
C ASP A 178 30.84 -28.45 -47.34
N THR A 179 31.56 -28.31 -46.23
CA THR A 179 32.33 -29.43 -45.65
C THR A 179 31.38 -30.40 -44.94
N LEU A 180 31.47 -31.69 -45.26
CA LEU A 180 30.73 -32.76 -44.60
C LEU A 180 31.59 -33.36 -43.48
N VAL A 181 31.14 -33.24 -42.23
CA VAL A 181 31.82 -33.80 -41.06
C VAL A 181 31.02 -34.98 -40.53
N ARG A 182 31.54 -36.19 -40.69
CA ARG A 182 30.89 -37.44 -40.26
C ARG A 182 31.48 -37.96 -38.96
N SER A 183 30.91 -39.06 -38.45
CA SER A 183 31.32 -39.73 -37.21
C SER A 183 32.83 -39.85 -37.06
N GLY A 184 33.39 -39.26 -36.00
CA GLY A 184 34.82 -39.24 -35.68
C GLY A 184 35.67 -38.29 -36.52
N GLY A 185 35.10 -37.55 -37.47
CA GLY A 185 35.77 -36.49 -38.22
C GLY A 185 35.79 -35.17 -37.44
N ILE A 186 36.87 -34.41 -37.58
CA ILE A 186 37.04 -33.13 -36.88
C ILE A 186 37.40 -32.02 -37.88
N LEU A 187 36.58 -30.97 -37.92
CA LEU A 187 36.91 -29.70 -38.56
C LEU A 187 37.28 -28.69 -37.47
N SER A 188 38.40 -27.99 -37.60
CA SER A 188 38.76 -26.90 -36.70
C SER A 188 39.07 -25.64 -37.49
N ASN A 189 38.42 -24.53 -37.12
CA ASN A 189 38.54 -23.24 -37.75
C ASN A 189 39.10 -22.22 -36.75
N TYR A 190 40.25 -21.63 -37.05
CA TYR A 190 40.93 -20.64 -36.21
C TYR A 190 41.39 -19.44 -37.05
N GLY A 191 41.46 -18.26 -36.43
CA GLY A 191 41.87 -17.04 -37.12
C GLY A 191 42.56 -16.03 -36.21
N VAL A 192 43.05 -14.94 -36.81
CA VAL A 192 43.53 -13.78 -36.06
C VAL A 192 42.34 -12.87 -35.79
N ILE A 193 42.12 -12.51 -34.51
CA ILE A 193 41.13 -11.49 -34.15
C ILE A 193 41.66 -10.13 -34.65
N SER A 194 41.10 -9.62 -35.74
CA SER A 194 41.43 -8.31 -36.32
C SER A 194 40.14 -7.53 -36.50
N ALA A 195 40.05 -6.34 -35.90
CA ALA A 195 38.87 -5.48 -35.99
C ALA A 195 38.66 -5.04 -37.46
N GLY A 196 37.57 -5.48 -38.07
CA GLY A 196 37.10 -4.98 -39.37
C GLY A 196 37.74 -5.60 -40.62
N ASN A 197 38.50 -6.70 -40.50
CA ASN A 197 39.04 -7.40 -41.67
C ASN A 197 38.83 -8.92 -41.61
N ASP A 198 37.70 -9.37 -42.17
CA ASP A 198 37.35 -10.80 -42.24
C ASP A 198 38.31 -11.62 -43.12
N THR A 199 39.07 -11.00 -44.02
CA THR A 199 40.02 -11.73 -44.89
C THR A 199 41.22 -12.32 -44.14
N LEU A 200 41.42 -11.92 -42.89
CA LEU A 200 42.49 -12.45 -42.01
C LEU A 200 41.95 -13.51 -41.02
N ARG A 201 40.66 -13.82 -41.06
CA ARG A 201 40.03 -14.83 -40.21
C ARG A 201 39.93 -16.15 -40.96
N GLY A 202 39.86 -17.26 -40.24
CA GLY A 202 39.51 -18.55 -40.84
C GLY A 202 38.01 -18.59 -41.07
N ILE A 203 37.56 -19.00 -42.26
CA ILE A 203 36.14 -18.97 -42.63
C ILE A 203 35.65 -20.37 -42.97
N THR A 204 34.56 -20.79 -42.34
CA THR A 204 33.77 -21.97 -42.72
C THR A 204 32.38 -21.52 -43.16
N SER A 205 31.84 -22.10 -44.23
CA SER A 205 30.46 -21.83 -44.68
C SER A 205 29.79 -23.10 -45.18
N GLY A 206 28.53 -23.31 -44.83
CA GLY A 206 27.74 -24.47 -45.29
C GLY A 206 28.22 -25.82 -44.74
N THR A 207 29.00 -25.81 -43.64
CA THR A 207 29.45 -27.05 -43.00
C THR A 207 28.24 -27.84 -42.47
N GLN A 208 28.14 -29.12 -42.83
CA GLN A 208 27.15 -30.05 -42.28
C GLN A 208 27.82 -31.05 -41.35
N VAL A 209 27.40 -31.10 -40.10
CA VAL A 209 27.95 -31.98 -39.07
C VAL A 209 26.90 -33.03 -38.69
N PHE A 210 27.23 -34.30 -38.94
CA PHE A 210 26.38 -35.46 -38.65
C PHE A 210 26.80 -36.17 -37.36
N ALA A 211 26.01 -37.18 -36.95
CA ALA A 211 26.25 -38.09 -35.84
C ALA A 211 27.73 -38.36 -35.52
N GLY A 212 28.21 -37.86 -34.38
CA GLY A 212 29.57 -38.08 -33.88
C GLY A 212 30.68 -37.33 -34.61
N GLY A 213 30.36 -36.47 -35.58
CA GLY A 213 31.29 -35.48 -36.15
C GLY A 213 31.38 -34.23 -35.26
N THR A 214 32.49 -33.50 -35.37
CA THR A 214 32.71 -32.26 -34.60
C THR A 214 33.28 -31.14 -35.47
N ALA A 215 32.63 -29.98 -35.48
CA ALA A 215 33.19 -28.74 -35.99
C ALA A 215 33.51 -27.78 -34.85
N ILE A 216 34.68 -27.14 -34.89
CA ILE A 216 35.14 -26.20 -33.88
C ILE A 216 35.37 -24.85 -34.57
N ILE A 217 34.62 -23.82 -34.16
CA ILE A 217 34.89 -22.42 -34.48
C ILE A 217 35.65 -21.85 -33.28
N GLY A 218 36.97 -21.88 -33.35
CA GLY A 218 37.85 -21.39 -32.30
C GLY A 218 38.10 -19.90 -32.37
N SER A 219 39.06 -19.43 -31.55
CA SER A 219 39.43 -18.02 -31.46
C SER A 219 39.71 -17.41 -32.83
N GLY A 220 39.03 -16.31 -33.13
CA GLY A 220 39.18 -15.57 -34.38
C GLY A 220 38.62 -16.27 -35.63
N GLY A 221 38.11 -17.51 -35.53
CA GLY A 221 37.39 -18.18 -36.60
C GLY A 221 35.98 -17.62 -36.79
N ILE A 222 35.47 -17.70 -38.02
CA ILE A 222 34.09 -17.38 -38.37
C ILE A 222 33.43 -18.58 -39.06
N GLY A 223 32.26 -18.99 -38.58
CA GLY A 223 31.36 -19.86 -39.33
C GLY A 223 30.19 -19.08 -39.93
N TYR A 224 29.66 -19.59 -41.04
CA TYR A 224 28.43 -19.13 -41.68
C TYR A 224 27.54 -20.33 -42.03
N ASN A 225 26.23 -20.23 -41.77
CA ASN A 225 25.21 -21.16 -42.29
C ASN A 225 25.53 -22.64 -42.01
N GLU A 226 26.12 -22.96 -40.87
CA GLU A 226 26.47 -24.33 -40.52
C GLU A 226 25.26 -25.07 -39.97
N VAL A 227 25.23 -26.39 -40.19
CA VAL A 227 24.14 -27.28 -39.80
C VAL A 227 24.68 -28.34 -38.85
N ALA A 228 24.09 -28.43 -37.66
CA ALA A 228 24.27 -29.54 -36.74
C ALA A 228 23.01 -30.41 -36.77
N GLU A 229 23.13 -31.63 -37.29
CA GLU A 229 22.02 -32.57 -37.42
C GLU A 229 22.42 -34.00 -37.06
N ASP A 230 21.41 -34.85 -36.85
CA ASP A 230 21.56 -36.28 -36.54
C ASP A 230 22.57 -36.57 -35.40
N GLY A 231 22.67 -35.71 -34.39
CA GLY A 231 23.64 -35.88 -33.28
C GLY A 231 25.04 -35.31 -33.54
N GLY A 232 25.21 -34.48 -34.58
CA GLY A 232 26.44 -33.72 -34.82
C GLY A 232 26.71 -32.61 -33.81
N SER A 233 27.97 -32.23 -33.67
CA SER A 233 28.45 -31.27 -32.66
C SER A 233 29.17 -30.07 -33.28
N ILE A 234 28.71 -28.85 -32.97
CA ILE A 234 29.43 -27.61 -33.28
C ILE A 234 29.84 -26.95 -31.96
N ILE A 235 31.12 -26.56 -31.85
CA ILE A 235 31.65 -25.84 -30.69
C ILE A 235 32.07 -24.44 -31.15
N VAL A 236 31.37 -23.42 -30.68
CA VAL A 236 31.79 -22.02 -30.79
C VAL A 236 32.66 -21.72 -29.57
N GLY A 237 33.96 -21.93 -29.75
CA GLY A 237 34.96 -21.81 -28.69
C GLY A 237 35.22 -20.36 -28.30
N ALA A 238 36.09 -20.15 -27.30
CA ALA A 238 36.34 -18.82 -26.76
C ALA A 238 36.76 -17.80 -27.83
N TYR A 239 36.11 -16.63 -27.84
CA TYR A 239 36.27 -15.57 -28.86
C TYR A 239 35.98 -16.04 -30.30
N GLY A 240 35.28 -17.15 -30.46
CA GLY A 240 34.72 -17.64 -31.72
C GLY A 240 33.50 -16.82 -32.11
N SER A 241 33.19 -16.84 -33.40
CA SER A 241 32.16 -16.01 -34.01
C SER A 241 31.34 -16.85 -34.98
N ALA A 242 30.06 -17.05 -34.70
CA ALA A 242 29.17 -17.81 -35.55
C ALA A 242 27.96 -16.93 -35.90
N PHE A 243 27.92 -16.46 -37.15
CA PHE A 243 26.96 -15.45 -37.60
C PHE A 243 26.29 -15.86 -38.91
N VAL A 244 25.04 -15.44 -39.12
CA VAL A 244 24.42 -15.47 -40.44
C VAL A 244 24.90 -14.23 -41.22
N SER A 245 25.53 -14.44 -42.37
CA SER A 245 25.92 -13.37 -43.29
C SER A 245 24.68 -12.74 -43.89
N GLY A 246 24.54 -11.40 -43.83
CA GLY A 246 23.42 -10.66 -44.43
C GLY A 246 23.33 -10.75 -45.97
N ILE A 247 24.17 -11.57 -46.61
CA ILE A 247 24.27 -11.73 -48.06
C ILE A 247 23.74 -13.12 -48.50
N GLU A 248 23.54 -14.07 -47.58
CA GLU A 248 23.03 -15.42 -47.88
C GLU A 248 21.80 -15.76 -47.04
N THR A 249 20.77 -16.33 -47.67
CA THR A 249 19.45 -16.64 -47.07
C THR A 249 19.44 -17.91 -46.20
N GLY A 250 20.57 -18.26 -45.57
CA GLY A 250 20.68 -19.45 -44.72
C GLY A 250 20.63 -19.08 -43.24
N ASN A 251 19.94 -19.88 -42.41
CA ASN A 251 20.06 -19.79 -40.96
C ASN A 251 20.95 -20.93 -40.47
N TYR A 252 21.71 -20.71 -39.39
CA TYR A 252 22.31 -21.81 -38.64
C TYR A 252 21.20 -22.77 -38.19
N LEU A 253 21.28 -24.04 -38.55
CA LEU A 253 20.24 -25.02 -38.22
C LEU A 253 20.74 -26.03 -37.21
N VAL A 254 20.01 -26.16 -36.10
CA VAL A 254 20.27 -27.16 -35.06
C VAL A 254 19.03 -28.02 -34.92
N THR A 255 19.10 -29.27 -35.34
CA THR A 255 17.93 -30.15 -35.44
C THR A 255 18.31 -31.62 -35.24
N SER A 256 17.33 -32.52 -35.10
CA SER A 256 17.56 -33.98 -35.09
C SER A 256 18.66 -34.41 -34.11
N GLN A 257 18.63 -33.93 -32.87
CA GLN A 257 19.66 -34.19 -31.82
C GLN A 257 21.01 -33.50 -32.04
N GLY A 258 21.15 -32.65 -33.06
CA GLY A 258 22.31 -31.78 -33.25
C GLY A 258 22.53 -30.85 -32.05
N ARG A 259 23.79 -30.56 -31.74
CA ARG A 259 24.19 -29.79 -30.55
C ARG A 259 25.17 -28.69 -30.89
N VAL A 260 24.94 -27.52 -30.31
CA VAL A 260 25.87 -26.38 -30.36
C VAL A 260 26.29 -25.99 -28.94
N TRP A 261 27.59 -25.81 -28.72
CA TRP A 261 28.13 -25.26 -27.46
C TRP A 261 28.72 -23.87 -27.71
N VAL A 262 28.21 -22.87 -27.01
CA VAL A 262 28.70 -21.48 -27.04
C VAL A 262 29.46 -21.20 -25.74
N GLN A 263 30.76 -20.90 -25.86
CA GLN A 263 31.68 -20.75 -24.73
C GLN A 263 32.03 -19.28 -24.44
N ASP A 264 32.98 -19.05 -23.52
CA ASP A 264 33.40 -17.71 -23.06
C ASP A 264 33.63 -16.70 -24.20
N HIS A 265 32.96 -15.55 -24.13
CA HIS A 265 33.08 -14.45 -25.11
C HIS A 265 32.72 -14.85 -26.56
N ALA A 266 32.14 -16.03 -26.77
CA ALA A 266 31.67 -16.47 -28.07
C ALA A 266 30.30 -15.87 -28.37
N VAL A 267 30.07 -15.52 -29.64
CA VAL A 267 28.79 -15.01 -30.12
C VAL A 267 28.21 -15.96 -31.17
N PHE A 268 26.96 -16.35 -30.96
CA PHE A 268 26.17 -17.16 -31.88
C PHE A 268 24.88 -16.41 -32.21
N SER A 269 24.61 -16.14 -33.49
CA SER A 269 23.46 -15.31 -33.86
C SER A 269 22.59 -15.93 -34.95
N ASN A 270 21.30 -15.57 -34.93
CA ASN A 270 20.31 -15.93 -35.94
C ASN A 270 20.21 -17.46 -36.18
N ALA A 271 20.34 -18.23 -35.10
CA ALA A 271 20.21 -19.67 -35.13
C ALA A 271 18.74 -20.09 -35.15
N THR A 272 18.39 -21.06 -35.99
CA THR A 272 17.13 -21.78 -35.94
C THR A 272 17.33 -23.10 -35.20
N VAL A 273 16.75 -23.22 -34.01
CA VAL A 273 16.79 -24.43 -33.18
C VAL A 273 15.46 -25.13 -33.33
N GLN A 274 15.47 -26.32 -33.94
CA GLN A 274 14.27 -27.08 -34.27
C GLN A 274 14.12 -28.33 -33.37
N THR A 275 13.19 -29.21 -33.74
CA THR A 275 12.86 -30.45 -33.02
C THR A 275 14.13 -31.24 -32.62
N TYR A 276 14.27 -31.53 -31.32
CA TYR A 276 15.44 -32.16 -30.69
C TYR A 276 16.79 -31.42 -30.82
N GLY A 277 16.85 -30.23 -31.40
CA GLY A 277 18.06 -29.41 -31.42
C GLY A 277 18.35 -28.80 -30.06
N VAL A 278 19.63 -28.78 -29.65
CA VAL A 278 20.05 -28.21 -28.37
C VAL A 278 21.20 -27.22 -28.55
N VAL A 279 21.05 -26.03 -28.01
CA VAL A 279 22.13 -25.04 -27.89
C VAL A 279 22.43 -24.84 -26.41
N THR A 280 23.68 -25.08 -25.99
CA THR A 280 24.13 -24.81 -24.63
C THR A 280 24.99 -23.55 -24.63
N VAL A 281 24.61 -22.57 -23.82
CA VAL A 281 25.30 -21.29 -23.65
C VAL A 281 25.85 -21.24 -22.23
N ALA A 282 27.17 -21.33 -22.12
CA ALA A 282 27.85 -21.35 -20.83
C ALA A 282 29.20 -20.68 -20.93
N GLY A 283 29.42 -19.67 -20.09
CA GLY A 283 30.67 -18.93 -20.05
C GLY A 283 30.47 -17.42 -19.89
N GLU A 284 31.50 -16.74 -19.38
CA GLU A 284 31.48 -15.30 -19.25
C GLU A 284 31.43 -14.65 -20.64
N GLY A 285 30.42 -13.81 -20.89
CA GLY A 285 30.24 -13.14 -22.19
C GLY A 285 29.79 -14.05 -23.32
N ALA A 286 29.43 -15.32 -23.05
CA ALA A 286 28.82 -16.20 -24.04
C ALA A 286 27.42 -15.70 -24.41
N ALA A 287 27.17 -15.43 -25.69
CA ALA A 287 25.93 -14.81 -26.14
C ALA A 287 25.27 -15.55 -27.30
N VAL A 288 23.95 -15.74 -27.20
CA VAL A 288 23.08 -16.09 -28.33
C VAL A 288 22.15 -14.93 -28.62
N ILE A 289 22.08 -14.48 -29.88
CA ILE A 289 21.30 -13.29 -30.27
C ILE A 289 20.35 -13.64 -31.42
N GLY A 290 19.06 -13.31 -31.30
CA GLY A 290 18.11 -13.42 -32.41
C GLY A 290 17.77 -14.85 -32.81
N ALA A 291 17.84 -15.82 -31.88
CA ALA A 291 17.56 -17.21 -32.19
C ALA A 291 16.05 -17.47 -32.38
N ASP A 292 15.69 -18.29 -33.36
CA ASP A 292 14.33 -18.79 -33.56
C ASP A 292 14.24 -20.24 -33.06
N VAL A 293 13.54 -20.43 -31.95
CA VAL A 293 13.43 -21.72 -31.25
C VAL A 293 12.03 -22.27 -31.48
N SER A 294 11.96 -23.39 -32.20
CA SER A 294 10.70 -24.02 -32.60
C SER A 294 10.76 -25.54 -32.57
N GLY A 295 9.59 -26.19 -32.64
CA GLY A 295 9.50 -27.65 -32.68
C GLY A 295 9.63 -28.32 -31.31
N VAL A 296 9.30 -29.61 -31.29
CA VAL A 296 9.23 -30.39 -30.04
C VAL A 296 10.65 -30.61 -29.49
N PHE A 297 10.93 -30.14 -28.28
CA PHE A 297 12.25 -30.17 -27.63
C PHE A 297 13.35 -29.32 -28.30
N GLY A 298 13.03 -28.36 -29.16
CA GLY A 298 13.99 -27.32 -29.53
C GLY A 298 14.34 -26.48 -28.29
N THR A 299 15.59 -26.55 -27.82
CA THR A 299 15.97 -26.04 -26.50
C THR A 299 17.25 -25.22 -26.55
N ILE A 300 17.25 -24.08 -25.87
CA ILE A 300 18.47 -23.35 -25.50
C ILE A 300 18.65 -23.44 -23.98
N GLU A 301 19.76 -24.01 -23.54
CA GLU A 301 20.16 -24.11 -22.13
C GLU A 301 21.15 -23.01 -21.79
N VAL A 302 20.87 -22.21 -20.77
CA VAL A 302 21.67 -21.04 -20.40
C VAL A 302 22.15 -21.16 -18.96
N SER A 303 23.45 -21.00 -18.74
CA SER A 303 24.09 -21.08 -17.42
C SER A 303 25.37 -20.26 -17.36
N SER A 304 25.95 -20.12 -16.17
CA SER A 304 27.35 -19.68 -15.97
C SER A 304 27.71 -18.38 -16.70
N GLY A 305 26.89 -17.34 -16.58
CA GLY A 305 27.11 -16.03 -17.22
C GLY A 305 26.63 -15.93 -18.67
N GLY A 306 26.12 -17.01 -19.25
CA GLY A 306 25.56 -17.02 -20.60
C GLY A 306 24.29 -16.16 -20.72
N VAL A 307 24.11 -15.56 -21.90
CA VAL A 307 22.97 -14.69 -22.20
C VAL A 307 22.33 -15.10 -23.53
N VAL A 308 21.01 -15.19 -23.55
CA VAL A 308 20.22 -15.28 -24.78
C VAL A 308 19.40 -14.01 -24.91
N SER A 309 19.54 -13.28 -26.00
CA SER A 309 18.77 -12.06 -26.28
C SER A 309 17.94 -12.16 -27.56
N ASP A 310 16.79 -11.48 -27.56
CA ASP A 310 15.95 -11.27 -28.74
C ASP A 310 15.50 -12.58 -29.42
N ALA A 311 15.39 -13.65 -28.65
CA ALA A 311 14.98 -14.95 -29.16
C ALA A 311 13.47 -15.02 -29.39
N HIS A 312 13.05 -15.69 -30.45
CA HIS A 312 11.64 -15.97 -30.76
C HIS A 312 11.31 -17.43 -30.46
N LEU A 313 10.36 -17.66 -29.55
CA LEU A 313 9.99 -19.00 -29.09
C LEU A 313 8.56 -19.34 -29.52
N ARG A 314 8.40 -20.48 -30.20
CA ARG A 314 7.12 -20.97 -30.73
C ARG A 314 7.08 -22.49 -30.79
N ALA A 315 5.89 -23.07 -30.96
CA ALA A 315 5.72 -24.51 -31.21
C ALA A 315 6.48 -25.43 -30.22
N SER A 316 6.41 -25.13 -28.92
CA SER A 316 7.13 -25.82 -27.82
C SER A 316 8.64 -25.56 -27.73
N GLY A 317 9.19 -24.63 -28.51
CA GLY A 317 10.55 -24.13 -28.34
C GLY A 317 10.76 -23.55 -26.94
N THR A 318 11.92 -23.84 -26.34
CA THR A 318 12.17 -23.56 -24.92
C THR A 318 13.53 -22.88 -24.70
N ILE A 319 13.55 -21.86 -23.83
CA ILE A 319 14.77 -21.41 -23.16
C ILE A 319 14.72 -21.88 -21.70
N LEU A 320 15.79 -22.55 -21.25
CA LEU A 320 16.01 -22.96 -19.87
C LEU A 320 17.15 -22.15 -19.27
N ALA A 321 16.83 -21.11 -18.51
CA ALA A 321 17.81 -20.31 -17.78
C ALA A 321 18.01 -20.89 -16.37
N SER A 322 19.26 -21.28 -16.08
CA SER A 322 19.68 -21.85 -14.80
C SER A 322 20.73 -20.95 -14.13
N VAL A 323 21.49 -21.46 -13.14
CA VAL A 323 22.40 -20.65 -12.31
C VAL A 323 23.31 -19.74 -13.15
N GLY A 324 23.20 -18.42 -12.93
CA GLY A 324 23.97 -17.40 -13.64
C GLY A 324 23.62 -17.19 -15.12
N GLY A 325 22.64 -17.91 -15.67
CA GLY A 325 22.17 -17.76 -17.05
C GLY A 325 20.99 -16.79 -17.16
N SER A 326 20.92 -16.06 -18.27
CA SER A 326 19.86 -15.06 -18.51
C SER A 326 19.16 -15.19 -19.87
N SER A 327 17.84 -15.04 -19.85
CA SER A 327 17.01 -14.73 -21.02
C SER A 327 16.66 -13.24 -21.00
N VAL A 328 16.82 -12.55 -22.14
CA VAL A 328 16.60 -11.11 -22.24
C VAL A 328 15.77 -10.78 -23.48
N SER A 329 14.65 -10.07 -23.31
CA SER A 329 13.79 -9.59 -24.40
C SER A 329 13.31 -10.68 -25.36
N ALA A 330 13.13 -11.91 -24.87
CA ALA A 330 12.60 -13.00 -25.68
C ALA A 330 11.11 -12.79 -25.98
N VAL A 331 10.68 -13.12 -27.20
CA VAL A 331 9.27 -13.07 -27.62
C VAL A 331 8.72 -14.49 -27.68
N VAL A 332 7.73 -14.78 -26.82
CA VAL A 332 7.23 -16.14 -26.60
C VAL A 332 5.77 -16.23 -27.02
N SER A 333 5.44 -17.17 -27.90
CA SER A 333 4.09 -17.35 -28.45
C SER A 333 3.81 -18.81 -28.80
N SER A 334 2.56 -19.15 -29.14
CA SER A 334 2.20 -20.41 -29.82
C SER A 334 2.80 -21.69 -29.17
N GLY A 335 2.77 -21.78 -27.84
CA GLY A 335 3.30 -22.90 -27.06
C GLY A 335 4.78 -22.81 -26.69
N GLY A 336 5.50 -21.75 -27.09
CA GLY A 336 6.88 -21.48 -26.66
C GLY A 336 6.99 -21.21 -25.15
N ARG A 337 8.18 -21.43 -24.58
CA ARG A 337 8.39 -21.35 -23.13
C ARG A 337 9.74 -20.75 -22.73
N VAL A 338 9.73 -19.86 -21.75
CA VAL A 338 10.94 -19.49 -20.99
C VAL A 338 10.80 -20.05 -19.58
N SER A 339 11.84 -20.73 -19.08
CA SER A 339 11.87 -21.29 -17.73
C SER A 339 13.10 -20.76 -16.99
N ALA A 340 12.89 -19.92 -15.98
CA ALA A 340 13.92 -19.44 -15.06
C ALA A 340 13.91 -20.30 -13.79
N VAL A 341 15.02 -21.00 -13.52
CA VAL A 341 15.16 -21.95 -12.41
C VAL A 341 16.52 -21.82 -11.72
N SER A 342 16.62 -22.22 -10.45
CA SER A 342 17.91 -22.41 -9.76
C SER A 342 18.88 -21.21 -9.88
N GLY A 343 18.38 -19.99 -9.69
CA GLY A 343 19.15 -18.74 -9.82
C GLY A 343 19.25 -18.18 -11.23
N GLY A 344 18.57 -18.78 -12.22
CA GLY A 344 18.45 -18.21 -13.57
C GLY A 344 17.49 -17.01 -13.61
N VAL A 345 17.71 -16.13 -14.59
CA VAL A 345 17.00 -14.86 -14.71
C VAL A 345 16.31 -14.73 -16.07
N SER A 346 15.07 -14.24 -16.07
CA SER A 346 14.33 -13.78 -17.26
C SER A 346 14.12 -12.28 -17.14
N ILE A 347 14.46 -11.51 -18.18
CA ILE A 347 14.44 -10.04 -18.15
C ILE A 347 13.68 -9.52 -19.37
N ASN A 348 12.61 -8.75 -19.14
CA ASN A 348 11.86 -8.07 -20.19
C ASN A 348 11.30 -9.02 -21.29
N ASP A 349 11.11 -10.30 -20.96
CA ASP A 349 10.54 -11.27 -21.89
C ASP A 349 9.04 -10.99 -22.11
N THR A 350 8.59 -11.10 -23.36
CA THR A 350 7.20 -10.81 -23.77
C THR A 350 6.43 -12.10 -24.04
N MET A 351 5.37 -12.33 -23.28
CA MET A 351 4.46 -13.46 -23.43
C MET A 351 3.23 -13.04 -24.24
N LEU A 352 3.12 -13.57 -25.45
CA LEU A 352 1.97 -13.43 -26.36
C LEU A 352 1.08 -14.69 -26.29
N SER A 353 0.03 -14.73 -27.11
CA SER A 353 -0.93 -15.84 -27.16
C SER A 353 -0.27 -17.21 -27.21
N GLY A 354 -0.54 -18.04 -26.20
CA GLY A 354 0.00 -19.39 -26.03
C GLY A 354 1.46 -19.45 -25.54
N GLY A 355 2.14 -18.32 -25.35
CA GLY A 355 3.47 -18.24 -24.77
C GLY A 355 3.44 -18.34 -23.24
N THR A 356 4.48 -18.91 -22.63
CA THR A 356 4.53 -19.08 -21.17
C THR A 356 5.91 -18.78 -20.59
N LEU A 357 5.96 -17.92 -19.57
CA LEU A 357 7.08 -17.78 -18.66
C LEU A 357 6.81 -18.63 -17.41
N THR A 358 7.80 -19.38 -16.94
CA THR A 358 7.76 -20.11 -15.67
C THR A 358 8.96 -19.75 -14.81
N VAL A 359 8.71 -19.29 -13.59
CA VAL A 359 9.72 -18.90 -12.60
C VAL A 359 9.54 -19.76 -11.36
N ARG A 360 10.55 -20.56 -10.99
CA ARG A 360 10.46 -21.53 -9.89
C ARG A 360 11.84 -21.91 -9.35
N ASN A 361 11.89 -22.61 -8.22
CA ASN A 361 13.10 -23.18 -7.64
C ASN A 361 14.25 -22.15 -7.48
N GLY A 362 13.96 -20.93 -7.02
CA GLY A 362 14.96 -19.87 -6.88
C GLY A 362 15.27 -19.08 -8.16
N GLY A 363 14.49 -19.26 -9.23
CA GLY A 363 14.59 -18.41 -10.42
C GLY A 363 13.98 -17.02 -10.21
N THR A 364 14.37 -16.07 -11.06
CA THR A 364 13.91 -14.68 -11.01
C THR A 364 13.35 -14.22 -12.36
N GLY A 365 12.18 -13.60 -12.35
CA GLY A 365 11.64 -12.85 -13.49
C GLY A 365 11.67 -11.34 -13.22
N VAL A 366 12.11 -10.55 -14.19
CA VAL A 366 12.21 -9.09 -14.11
C VAL A 366 11.42 -8.48 -15.26
N MET A 367 10.36 -7.74 -14.93
CA MET A 367 9.54 -6.99 -15.90
C MET A 367 8.99 -7.83 -17.07
N PRO A 368 8.46 -9.06 -16.89
CA PRO A 368 7.82 -9.74 -18.00
C PRO A 368 6.57 -8.98 -18.45
N ALA A 369 6.40 -8.88 -19.77
CA ALA A 369 5.22 -8.30 -20.40
C ALA A 369 4.26 -9.41 -20.82
N VAL A 370 3.13 -9.54 -20.12
CA VAL A 370 2.14 -10.60 -20.36
C VAL A 370 0.92 -9.99 -21.06
N SER A 371 0.75 -10.33 -22.34
CA SER A 371 -0.32 -9.80 -23.21
C SER A 371 -1.37 -10.87 -23.53
N ALA A 372 -2.36 -10.55 -24.37
CA ALA A 372 -3.47 -11.42 -24.78
C ALA A 372 -3.11 -12.91 -24.94
N GLY A 373 -3.62 -13.77 -24.06
CA GLY A 373 -3.42 -15.22 -24.10
C GLY A 373 -2.02 -15.71 -23.70
N GLY A 374 -1.12 -14.81 -23.32
CA GLY A 374 0.18 -15.12 -22.72
C GLY A 374 0.07 -15.39 -21.23
N ARG A 375 1.01 -16.16 -20.68
CA ARG A 375 1.01 -16.57 -19.27
C ARG A 375 2.35 -16.34 -18.59
N ALA A 376 2.32 -15.86 -17.36
CA ALA A 376 3.45 -15.94 -16.43
C ALA A 376 3.05 -16.79 -15.23
N ILE A 377 3.89 -17.77 -14.86
CA ILE A 377 3.64 -18.70 -13.75
C ILE A 377 4.80 -18.59 -12.77
N VAL A 378 4.50 -18.30 -11.51
CA VAL A 378 5.48 -18.15 -10.43
C VAL A 378 5.15 -19.17 -9.34
N ASP A 379 6.00 -20.17 -9.17
CA ASP A 379 5.80 -21.28 -8.24
C ASP A 379 6.89 -21.29 -7.14
N THR A 380 7.00 -22.40 -6.41
CA THR A 380 7.85 -22.57 -5.22
C THR A 380 9.22 -21.92 -5.35
N SER A 381 9.49 -20.95 -4.46
CA SER A 381 10.71 -20.15 -4.38
C SER A 381 11.06 -19.33 -5.63
N GLY A 382 10.14 -19.19 -6.58
CA GLY A 382 10.26 -18.28 -7.71
C GLY A 382 9.87 -16.86 -7.33
N VAL A 383 10.58 -15.87 -7.88
CA VAL A 383 10.32 -14.45 -7.61
C VAL A 383 10.18 -13.68 -8.91
N VAL A 384 9.09 -12.93 -9.05
CA VAL A 384 8.95 -11.91 -10.10
C VAL A 384 8.98 -10.54 -9.43
N THR A 385 9.93 -9.68 -9.79
CA THR A 385 10.18 -8.41 -9.08
C THR A 385 9.26 -7.27 -9.52
N SER A 386 8.73 -7.36 -10.72
CA SER A 386 7.79 -6.45 -11.37
C SER A 386 7.19 -7.21 -12.54
N ALA A 387 5.94 -6.92 -12.92
CA ALA A 387 5.30 -7.52 -14.09
C ALA A 387 4.28 -6.55 -14.69
N ALA A 388 4.05 -6.64 -16.00
CA ALA A 388 2.94 -5.95 -16.62
C ALA A 388 2.00 -6.96 -17.26
N VAL A 389 0.78 -7.06 -16.73
CA VAL A 389 -0.24 -8.03 -17.12
C VAL A 389 -1.40 -7.26 -17.74
N ARG A 390 -1.50 -7.29 -19.06
CA ARG A 390 -2.41 -6.42 -19.81
C ARG A 390 -3.09 -7.15 -20.97
N ASP A 391 -4.10 -6.52 -21.54
CA ASP A 391 -4.72 -6.92 -22.81
C ASP A 391 -5.19 -8.38 -22.84
N GLY A 392 -5.68 -8.93 -21.72
CA GLY A 392 -6.08 -10.34 -21.61
C GLY A 392 -4.96 -11.33 -21.27
N GLY A 393 -3.79 -10.85 -20.84
CA GLY A 393 -2.72 -11.70 -20.30
C GLY A 393 -3.04 -12.24 -18.90
N THR A 394 -2.39 -13.33 -18.50
CA THR A 394 -2.60 -13.95 -17.18
C THR A 394 -1.31 -14.19 -16.41
N ALA A 395 -1.20 -13.64 -15.21
CA ALA A 395 -0.17 -13.99 -14.23
C ALA A 395 -0.76 -14.95 -13.18
N ILE A 396 -0.02 -15.98 -12.82
CA ILE A 396 -0.39 -16.97 -11.81
C ILE A 396 0.74 -17.05 -10.78
N VAL A 397 0.43 -16.74 -9.53
CA VAL A 397 1.30 -16.94 -8.37
C VAL A 397 0.75 -18.13 -7.60
N GLY A 398 1.52 -19.22 -7.63
CA GLY A 398 1.23 -20.48 -6.97
C GLY A 398 1.90 -20.61 -5.60
N SER A 399 1.85 -21.83 -5.07
CA SER A 399 2.33 -22.16 -3.73
C SER A 399 3.83 -21.90 -3.58
N GLY A 400 4.17 -20.94 -2.70
CA GLY A 400 5.53 -20.51 -2.41
C GLY A 400 6.16 -19.61 -3.47
N GLY A 401 5.39 -19.13 -4.45
CA GLY A 401 5.83 -18.12 -5.41
C GLY A 401 5.58 -16.69 -4.91
N THR A 402 6.38 -15.73 -5.38
CA THR A 402 6.26 -14.32 -5.02
C THR A 402 6.24 -13.42 -6.25
N MET A 403 5.28 -12.51 -6.35
CA MET A 403 5.23 -11.46 -7.37
C MET A 403 5.13 -10.08 -6.72
N LEU A 404 6.01 -9.17 -7.09
CA LEU A 404 6.10 -7.82 -6.56
C LEU A 404 5.76 -6.81 -7.66
N THR A 405 5.16 -5.69 -7.30
CA THR A 405 4.94 -4.49 -8.14
C THR A 405 4.31 -4.78 -9.51
N ALA A 406 3.36 -5.72 -9.56
CA ALA A 406 2.67 -6.06 -10.80
C ALA A 406 1.66 -4.95 -11.18
N VAL A 407 1.61 -4.58 -12.45
CA VAL A 407 0.58 -3.67 -13.00
C VAL A 407 -0.39 -4.50 -13.82
N VAL A 408 -1.68 -4.47 -13.45
CA VAL A 408 -2.76 -5.24 -14.07
C VAL A 408 -3.79 -4.32 -14.68
N SER A 409 -4.02 -4.38 -16.00
CA SER A 409 -4.93 -3.45 -16.71
C SER A 409 -5.53 -4.06 -17.98
N ASN A 410 -6.50 -3.38 -18.60
CA ASN A 410 -7.00 -3.70 -19.94
C ASN A 410 -7.40 -5.18 -20.15
N GLY A 411 -8.08 -5.81 -19.19
CA GLY A 411 -8.47 -7.23 -19.25
C GLY A 411 -7.40 -8.20 -18.75
N GLY A 412 -6.24 -7.71 -18.31
CA GLY A 412 -5.23 -8.52 -17.63
C GLY A 412 -5.74 -9.12 -16.33
N VAL A 413 -5.29 -10.34 -16.03
CA VAL A 413 -5.71 -11.09 -14.83
C VAL A 413 -4.49 -11.57 -14.04
N LEU A 414 -4.44 -11.23 -12.76
CA LEU A 414 -3.51 -11.81 -11.80
C LEU A 414 -4.26 -12.79 -10.91
N ILE A 415 -3.72 -14.01 -10.75
CA ILE A 415 -4.29 -15.06 -9.91
C ILE A 415 -3.26 -15.43 -8.85
N ASN A 416 -3.55 -15.14 -7.58
CA ASN A 416 -2.73 -15.51 -6.44
C ASN A 416 -3.40 -16.67 -5.67
N SER A 417 -2.67 -17.76 -5.47
CA SER A 417 -3.16 -18.97 -4.82
C SER A 417 -2.04 -19.71 -4.10
N GLY A 418 -2.38 -20.55 -3.12
CA GLY A 418 -1.37 -21.35 -2.43
C GLY A 418 -1.95 -22.19 -1.30
N ARG A 419 -1.10 -22.61 -0.37
CA ARG A 419 -1.53 -23.37 0.80
C ARG A 419 -0.96 -22.73 2.07
N ALA A 420 -1.86 -22.19 2.88
CA ALA A 420 -1.55 -21.74 4.23
C ALA A 420 -1.09 -22.93 5.09
N GLY A 421 -0.04 -22.73 5.89
CA GLY A 421 0.40 -23.71 6.88
C GLY A 421 -0.68 -23.92 7.94
N LEU A 422 -1.21 -25.13 8.05
CA LEU A 422 -2.34 -25.44 8.94
C LEU A 422 -1.93 -25.75 10.40
N SER A 423 -0.64 -25.63 10.75
CA SER A 423 -0.12 -25.88 12.10
C SER A 423 1.19 -25.15 12.36
N ALA A 424 1.50 -24.86 13.63
CA ALA A 424 2.81 -24.37 14.04
C ALA A 424 3.91 -25.36 13.59
N GLY A 425 4.83 -24.90 12.73
CA GLY A 425 5.87 -25.73 12.10
C GLY A 425 5.57 -26.22 10.69
N ALA A 426 4.36 -26.01 10.15
CA ALA A 426 4.11 -26.22 8.72
C ALA A 426 4.76 -25.09 7.91
N VAL A 427 5.49 -25.44 6.84
CA VAL A 427 6.05 -24.45 5.91
C VAL A 427 4.90 -23.67 5.29
N ASP A 428 4.90 -22.36 5.50
CA ASP A 428 3.97 -21.46 4.82
C ASP A 428 4.27 -21.48 3.32
N SER A 429 3.33 -22.00 2.55
CA SER A 429 3.47 -22.20 1.11
C SER A 429 2.40 -21.40 0.37
N ARG A 430 1.99 -20.27 0.94
CA ARG A 430 1.10 -19.32 0.28
C ARG A 430 1.76 -18.72 -0.96
N GLY A 431 0.96 -18.36 -1.95
CA GLY A 431 1.40 -17.46 -3.00
C GLY A 431 1.39 -16.04 -2.45
N ILE A 432 2.42 -15.24 -2.78
CA ILE A 432 2.59 -13.89 -2.24
C ILE A 432 2.54 -12.88 -3.38
N THR A 433 1.65 -11.89 -3.27
CA THR A 433 1.67 -10.69 -4.10
C THR A 433 1.91 -9.46 -3.25
N SER A 434 2.67 -8.49 -3.75
CA SER A 434 2.82 -7.22 -3.05
C SER A 434 2.99 -6.02 -3.97
N GLY A 435 2.37 -4.89 -3.64
CA GLY A 435 2.46 -3.65 -4.41
C GLY A 435 1.79 -3.76 -5.78
N THR A 436 0.80 -4.64 -5.93
CA THR A 436 0.08 -4.82 -7.19
C THR A 436 -0.81 -3.61 -7.44
N LEU A 437 -0.66 -2.97 -8.60
CA LEU A 437 -1.53 -1.90 -9.07
C LEU A 437 -2.55 -2.46 -10.07
N VAL A 438 -3.82 -2.41 -9.72
CA VAL A 438 -4.93 -2.86 -10.56
C VAL A 438 -5.69 -1.65 -11.09
N LEU A 439 -5.60 -1.44 -12.40
CA LEU A 439 -6.19 -0.32 -13.13
C LEU A 439 -7.45 -0.75 -13.89
N SER A 440 -8.05 0.19 -14.62
CA SER A 440 -9.22 -0.02 -15.47
C SER A 440 -9.17 -1.31 -16.30
N GLY A 441 -10.21 -2.13 -16.15
CA GLY A 441 -10.34 -3.43 -16.82
C GLY A 441 -9.42 -4.53 -16.30
N GLY A 442 -8.49 -4.24 -15.38
CA GLY A 442 -7.64 -5.24 -14.73
C GLY A 442 -8.36 -5.97 -13.59
N SER A 443 -7.96 -7.23 -13.35
CA SER A 443 -8.49 -8.04 -12.25
C SER A 443 -7.38 -8.76 -11.48
N ALA A 444 -7.37 -8.65 -10.16
CA ALA A 444 -6.56 -9.50 -9.28
C ALA A 444 -7.45 -10.42 -8.44
N LEU A 445 -7.16 -11.71 -8.44
CA LEU A 445 -7.89 -12.76 -7.74
C LEU A 445 -6.99 -13.35 -6.65
N ILE A 446 -7.33 -13.13 -5.39
CA ILE A 446 -6.63 -13.67 -4.22
C ILE A 446 -7.44 -14.85 -3.72
N ASN A 447 -7.06 -16.05 -4.15
CA ASN A 447 -7.75 -17.30 -3.84
C ASN A 447 -7.31 -17.88 -2.50
N SER A 448 -7.90 -19.02 -2.12
CA SER A 448 -7.51 -19.79 -0.93
C SER A 448 -5.99 -19.97 -0.85
N GLY A 449 -5.41 -19.58 0.30
CA GLY A 449 -3.97 -19.63 0.54
C GLY A 449 -3.15 -18.68 -0.33
N GLY A 450 -3.78 -17.72 -1.00
CA GLY A 450 -3.12 -16.54 -1.55
C GLY A 450 -2.99 -15.46 -0.48
N LEU A 451 -1.89 -14.71 -0.55
CA LEU A 451 -1.56 -13.64 0.36
C LEU A 451 -1.15 -12.39 -0.39
N SER A 452 -1.84 -11.28 -0.14
CA SER A 452 -1.62 -10.00 -0.82
C SER A 452 -1.24 -8.90 0.17
N TYR A 453 -0.29 -8.05 -0.24
CA TYR A 453 0.27 -6.97 0.57
C TYR A 453 0.33 -5.63 -0.16
N ASN A 454 -0.26 -4.58 0.41
CA ASN A 454 -0.13 -3.21 -0.14
C ASN A 454 -0.56 -3.10 -1.63
N ASP A 455 -1.56 -3.87 -2.04
CA ASP A 455 -2.11 -3.77 -3.40
C ASP A 455 -3.04 -2.55 -3.50
N THR A 456 -3.12 -1.93 -4.67
CA THR A 456 -3.97 -0.76 -4.95
C THR A 456 -4.96 -1.10 -6.07
N ALA A 457 -6.24 -0.80 -5.84
CA ALA A 457 -7.30 -0.84 -6.85
C ALA A 457 -7.71 0.60 -7.20
N GLU A 458 -7.47 1.03 -8.43
CA GLU A 458 -7.81 2.36 -8.91
C GLU A 458 -8.37 2.38 -10.34
N ASP A 459 -8.98 3.49 -10.74
CA ASP A 459 -9.52 3.73 -12.08
C ASP A 459 -10.46 2.62 -12.60
N GLY A 460 -11.26 2.04 -11.70
CA GLY A 460 -12.19 0.94 -12.01
C GLY A 460 -11.57 -0.46 -12.03
N GLY A 461 -10.32 -0.61 -11.56
CA GLY A 461 -9.68 -1.91 -11.33
C GLY A 461 -10.39 -2.73 -10.25
N VAL A 462 -10.32 -4.06 -10.37
CA VAL A 462 -11.05 -4.99 -9.49
C VAL A 462 -10.09 -5.94 -8.77
N VAL A 463 -10.19 -5.99 -7.44
CA VAL A 463 -9.55 -7.02 -6.62
C VAL A 463 -10.62 -7.90 -5.99
N SER A 464 -10.45 -9.23 -6.06
CA SER A 464 -11.36 -10.18 -5.42
C SER A 464 -10.58 -11.07 -4.46
N VAL A 465 -10.81 -10.88 -3.16
CA VAL A 465 -10.35 -11.78 -2.10
C VAL A 465 -11.38 -12.90 -1.97
N ASN A 466 -11.13 -14.00 -2.69
CA ASN A 466 -12.01 -15.16 -2.72
C ASN A 466 -11.90 -15.99 -1.44
N SER A 467 -12.71 -17.04 -1.32
CA SER A 467 -12.85 -17.77 -0.07
C SER A 467 -11.51 -18.27 0.49
N ASN A 468 -11.28 -18.01 1.79
CA ASN A 468 -10.02 -18.30 2.49
C ASN A 468 -8.76 -17.56 1.95
N GLY A 469 -8.95 -16.49 1.17
CA GLY A 469 -7.89 -15.57 0.79
C GLY A 469 -7.64 -14.51 1.87
N SER A 470 -6.43 -13.95 1.90
CA SER A 470 -6.05 -12.87 2.83
C SER A 470 -5.34 -11.74 2.11
N ALA A 471 -5.77 -10.51 2.38
CA ALA A 471 -5.16 -9.28 1.91
C ALA A 471 -4.94 -8.32 3.09
N TYR A 472 -3.75 -7.76 3.26
CA TYR A 472 -3.52 -6.79 4.34
C TYR A 472 -2.34 -5.83 4.12
N ILE A 473 -2.25 -4.76 4.92
CA ILE A 473 -1.06 -3.90 5.00
C ILE A 473 0.03 -4.55 5.85
N SER A 474 1.24 -4.74 5.30
CA SER A 474 2.36 -5.32 6.07
C SER A 474 3.21 -4.31 6.83
N ASN A 475 3.16 -3.01 6.49
CA ASN A 475 4.04 -1.99 7.07
C ASN A 475 3.27 -0.68 7.28
N PHE A 476 3.29 -0.16 8.51
CA PHE A 476 2.76 1.16 8.89
C PHE A 476 3.40 2.36 8.13
N ASP A 477 4.49 2.12 7.39
CA ASP A 477 5.28 3.15 6.68
C ASP A 477 5.24 3.05 5.13
N ALA A 478 4.44 2.15 4.55
CA ALA A 478 4.31 1.98 3.09
C ALA A 478 2.90 2.36 2.60
N THR A 479 2.79 2.82 1.35
CA THR A 479 1.52 3.17 0.68
C THR A 479 0.44 2.12 0.97
N ASN A 480 -0.69 2.59 1.49
CA ASN A 480 -1.76 1.75 2.00
C ASN A 480 -2.29 0.78 0.94
N TYR A 481 -2.84 -0.36 1.38
CA TYR A 481 -3.76 -1.11 0.54
C TYR A 481 -4.92 -0.15 0.22
N ALA A 482 -4.99 0.35 -1.00
CA ALA A 482 -5.79 1.53 -1.33
C ALA A 482 -6.88 1.20 -2.34
N VAL A 483 -8.07 1.74 -2.11
CA VAL A 483 -9.21 1.66 -3.03
C VAL A 483 -9.64 3.09 -3.35
N THR A 484 -9.40 3.52 -4.58
CA THR A 484 -9.59 4.90 -5.02
C THR A 484 -10.16 4.97 -6.43
N SER A 485 -10.63 6.14 -6.87
CA SER A 485 -11.00 6.43 -8.27
C SER A 485 -11.88 5.35 -8.92
N GLN A 486 -12.97 4.94 -8.24
CA GLN A 486 -13.88 3.87 -8.69
C GLN A 486 -13.33 2.44 -8.65
N GLY A 487 -12.15 2.23 -8.07
CA GLY A 487 -11.60 0.91 -7.76
C GLY A 487 -12.53 0.10 -6.84
N ARG A 488 -12.50 -1.22 -6.99
CA ARG A 488 -13.41 -2.13 -6.27
C ARG A 488 -12.68 -3.31 -5.67
N VAL A 489 -13.05 -3.64 -4.44
CA VAL A 489 -12.61 -4.87 -3.76
C VAL A 489 -13.82 -5.71 -3.37
N TYR A 490 -13.76 -7.01 -3.65
CA TYR A 490 -14.76 -7.99 -3.24
C TYR A 490 -14.14 -8.94 -2.20
N VAL A 491 -14.79 -9.13 -1.06
CA VAL A 491 -14.33 -10.00 0.03
C VAL A 491 -15.33 -11.14 0.21
N GLY A 492 -14.88 -12.36 -0.09
CA GLY A 492 -15.65 -13.60 -0.10
C GLY A 492 -15.68 -14.32 1.25
N GLU A 493 -16.18 -15.55 1.24
CA GLU A 493 -16.45 -16.34 2.46
C GLU A 493 -15.16 -16.70 3.22
N ASN A 494 -15.12 -16.46 4.53
CA ASN A 494 -13.93 -16.66 5.38
C ASN A 494 -12.68 -15.92 4.84
N ALA A 495 -12.86 -14.90 4.00
CA ALA A 495 -11.78 -14.07 3.51
C ALA A 495 -11.52 -12.88 4.45
N SER A 496 -10.31 -12.36 4.43
CA SER A 496 -9.88 -11.24 5.28
C SER A 496 -9.27 -10.12 4.47
N LEU A 497 -9.69 -8.89 4.78
CA LEU A 497 -9.08 -7.65 4.31
C LEU A 497 -8.75 -6.79 5.54
N THR A 498 -7.48 -6.49 5.79
CA THR A 498 -7.05 -5.77 7.00
C THR A 498 -6.17 -4.58 6.66
N GLY A 499 -6.46 -3.41 7.26
CA GLY A 499 -5.71 -2.19 6.97
C GLY A 499 -5.98 -1.75 5.54
N VAL A 500 -7.14 -1.16 5.25
CA VAL A 500 -7.48 -0.69 3.90
C VAL A 500 -7.82 0.79 3.95
N GLU A 501 -7.22 1.58 3.07
CA GLU A 501 -7.59 2.97 2.86
C GLU A 501 -8.59 3.07 1.70
N ILE A 502 -9.78 3.58 2.00
CA ILE A 502 -10.85 3.75 1.02
C ILE A 502 -11.05 5.25 0.84
N THR A 503 -10.61 5.75 -0.31
CA THR A 503 -10.69 7.16 -0.66
C THR A 503 -11.80 7.40 -1.69
N THR A 504 -11.74 8.51 -2.43
CA THR A 504 -12.85 9.04 -3.23
C THR A 504 -13.36 8.00 -4.24
N TYR A 505 -14.65 7.69 -4.18
CA TYR A 505 -15.32 6.65 -4.99
C TYR A 505 -14.81 5.21 -4.85
N GLY A 506 -13.93 4.91 -3.87
CA GLY A 506 -13.51 3.54 -3.60
C GLY A 506 -14.62 2.70 -2.98
N VAL A 507 -14.75 1.43 -3.39
CA VAL A 507 -15.80 0.53 -2.87
C VAL A 507 -15.25 -0.82 -2.44
N VAL A 508 -15.55 -1.23 -1.21
CA VAL A 508 -15.32 -2.58 -0.70
C VAL A 508 -16.67 -3.28 -0.48
N ASN A 509 -16.86 -4.45 -1.09
CA ASN A 509 -18.05 -5.28 -0.91
C ASN A 509 -17.66 -6.58 -0.19
N ALA A 510 -18.06 -6.72 1.06
CA ALA A 510 -17.90 -7.94 1.86
C ALA A 510 -19.24 -8.68 1.91
N SER A 511 -19.35 -9.80 1.18
CA SER A 511 -20.63 -10.51 1.02
C SER A 511 -20.54 -12.02 1.28
N GLY A 512 -19.40 -12.52 1.74
CA GLY A 512 -19.25 -13.91 2.17
C GLY A 512 -19.55 -14.09 3.65
N ALA A 513 -20.07 -15.27 4.04
CA ALA A 513 -20.17 -15.62 5.43
C ALA A 513 -18.80 -15.56 6.11
N ASN A 514 -18.72 -14.93 7.28
CA ASN A 514 -17.48 -14.69 8.01
C ASN A 514 -16.40 -13.91 7.22
N ALA A 515 -16.77 -13.16 6.18
CA ALA A 515 -15.87 -12.19 5.56
C ALA A 515 -15.51 -11.13 6.59
N VAL A 516 -14.23 -10.78 6.72
CA VAL A 516 -13.76 -9.77 7.69
C VAL A 516 -13.08 -8.63 6.96
N VAL A 517 -13.50 -7.40 7.27
CA VAL A 517 -12.81 -6.16 6.92
C VAL A 517 -12.40 -5.49 8.23
N SER A 518 -11.11 -5.43 8.54
CA SER A 518 -10.62 -4.82 9.79
C SER A 518 -9.71 -3.62 9.54
N ASP A 519 -9.67 -2.69 10.49
CA ASP A 519 -8.72 -1.57 10.51
C ASP A 519 -8.82 -0.70 9.24
N ALA A 520 -10.04 -0.54 8.72
CA ALA A 520 -10.31 0.20 7.50
C ALA A 520 -10.41 1.71 7.77
N HIS A 521 -9.80 2.53 6.92
CA HIS A 521 -9.88 3.99 6.98
C HIS A 521 -10.71 4.48 5.78
N VAL A 522 -11.94 4.89 6.03
CA VAL A 522 -12.88 5.37 5.00
C VAL A 522 -12.91 6.90 5.06
N THR A 523 -12.02 7.54 4.30
CA THR A 523 -11.73 8.98 4.43
C THR A 523 -11.94 9.78 3.15
N GLY A 524 -12.37 9.15 2.04
CA GLY A 524 -12.68 9.85 0.80
C GLY A 524 -14.17 10.07 0.57
N VAL A 525 -14.48 11.10 -0.22
CA VAL A 525 -15.86 11.43 -0.57
C VAL A 525 -16.49 10.27 -1.35
N PHE A 526 -17.61 9.74 -0.87
CA PHE A 526 -18.27 8.55 -1.42
C PHE A 526 -17.46 7.24 -1.32
N GLY A 527 -16.45 7.18 -0.46
CA GLY A 527 -15.84 5.91 -0.06
C GLY A 527 -16.87 5.03 0.66
N MET A 528 -16.94 3.74 0.33
CA MET A 528 -17.98 2.85 0.86
C MET A 528 -17.48 1.45 1.19
N ILE A 529 -17.92 0.92 2.34
CA ILE A 529 -17.91 -0.51 2.65
C ILE A 529 -19.36 -1.00 2.66
N SER A 530 -19.68 -2.08 1.94
CA SER A 530 -20.95 -2.81 2.06
C SER A 530 -20.69 -4.17 2.67
N ALA A 531 -21.26 -4.45 3.84
CA ALA A 531 -21.16 -5.72 4.55
C ALA A 531 -22.50 -6.46 4.57
N GLN A 532 -22.50 -7.70 4.12
CA GLN A 532 -23.68 -8.54 3.91
C GLN A 532 -23.43 -9.99 4.33
N ALA A 533 -24.51 -10.76 4.54
CA ALA A 533 -24.48 -12.22 4.73
C ALA A 533 -23.56 -12.70 5.88
N GLY A 534 -23.52 -11.95 6.99
CA GLY A 534 -22.67 -12.28 8.14
C GLY A 534 -21.23 -11.75 8.05
N ALA A 535 -20.94 -10.89 7.07
CA ALA A 535 -19.66 -10.17 7.02
C ALA A 535 -19.50 -9.20 8.20
N VAL A 536 -18.26 -9.04 8.67
CA VAL A 536 -17.89 -8.21 9.81
C VAL A 536 -16.96 -7.10 9.35
N VAL A 537 -17.29 -5.86 9.71
CA VAL A 537 -16.41 -4.70 9.65
C VAL A 537 -15.98 -4.40 11.08
N SER A 538 -14.68 -4.28 11.37
CA SER A 538 -14.22 -4.06 12.74
C SER A 538 -13.10 -3.02 12.83
N GLN A 539 -13.11 -2.19 13.87
CA GLN A 539 -12.09 -1.15 14.09
C GLN A 539 -11.93 -0.23 12.87
N ALA A 540 -13.02 0.05 12.17
CA ALA A 540 -12.98 0.98 11.04
C ALA A 540 -13.04 2.43 11.53
N GLU A 541 -12.34 3.34 10.88
CA GLU A 541 -12.48 4.78 11.02
C GLU A 541 -13.23 5.35 9.82
N ILE A 542 -14.37 6.00 10.05
CA ILE A 542 -15.26 6.50 9.00
C ILE A 542 -15.36 8.02 9.13
N GLY A 543 -15.00 8.77 8.09
CA GLY A 543 -15.08 10.22 8.05
C GLY A 543 -15.22 10.77 6.63
N ASN A 544 -15.28 12.09 6.49
CA ASN A 544 -15.23 12.81 5.20
C ASN A 544 -16.18 12.27 4.11
N SER A 545 -17.47 12.12 4.43
CA SER A 545 -18.49 11.54 3.53
C SER A 545 -18.28 10.07 3.17
N GLY A 546 -17.47 9.36 3.93
CA GLY A 546 -17.32 7.90 3.91
C GLY A 546 -18.52 7.20 4.54
N SER A 547 -18.79 5.97 4.09
CA SER A 547 -19.95 5.21 4.57
C SER A 547 -19.70 3.71 4.76
N VAL A 548 -20.37 3.12 5.75
CA VAL A 548 -20.49 1.67 5.91
C VAL A 548 -21.96 1.30 5.88
N LEU A 549 -22.33 0.35 5.02
CA LEU A 549 -23.67 -0.19 4.90
C LEU A 549 -23.70 -1.62 5.42
N LEU A 550 -24.50 -1.87 6.46
CA LEU A 550 -24.69 -3.17 7.09
C LEU A 550 -26.06 -3.72 6.70
N ASP A 551 -26.06 -4.69 5.79
CA ASP A 551 -27.25 -5.29 5.21
C ASP A 551 -27.31 -6.79 5.54
N SER A 552 -28.50 -7.40 5.59
CA SER A 552 -28.71 -8.87 5.63
C SER A 552 -27.71 -9.66 6.53
N GLY A 553 -27.60 -9.28 7.81
CA GLY A 553 -26.69 -9.93 8.78
C GLY A 553 -25.26 -9.36 8.84
N GLY A 554 -24.95 -8.31 8.09
CA GLY A 554 -23.69 -7.58 8.21
C GLY A 554 -23.53 -6.94 9.59
N THR A 555 -22.30 -6.92 10.11
CA THR A 555 -22.00 -6.41 11.46
C THR A 555 -20.86 -5.39 11.43
N SER A 556 -20.97 -4.29 12.16
CA SER A 556 -19.86 -3.39 12.52
C SER A 556 -19.49 -3.59 14.00
N ILE A 557 -18.19 -3.59 14.32
CA ILE A 557 -17.68 -3.80 15.68
C ILE A 557 -16.59 -2.78 16.01
N SER A 558 -16.78 -2.01 17.09
CA SER A 558 -15.77 -1.08 17.62
C SER A 558 -15.22 -0.09 16.58
N SER A 559 -16.05 0.32 15.63
CA SER A 559 -15.72 1.33 14.62
C SER A 559 -15.92 2.74 15.18
N VAL A 560 -15.16 3.70 14.67
CA VAL A 560 -15.24 5.11 15.05
C VAL A 560 -15.79 5.93 13.88
N ILE A 561 -16.88 6.66 14.12
CA ILE A 561 -17.55 7.52 13.15
C ILE A 561 -17.23 8.98 13.50
N THR A 562 -16.56 9.68 12.60
CA THR A 562 -16.13 11.07 12.75
C THR A 562 -16.83 11.98 11.74
N SER A 563 -16.45 13.26 11.67
CA SER A 563 -17.09 14.29 10.85
C SER A 563 -17.36 13.84 9.41
N GLY A 564 -18.64 13.86 9.02
CA GLY A 564 -19.13 13.45 7.70
C GLY A 564 -19.21 11.94 7.47
N GLY A 565 -18.74 11.11 8.39
CA GLY A 565 -18.85 9.66 8.30
C GLY A 565 -20.25 9.15 8.64
N THR A 566 -20.69 8.04 8.03
CA THR A 566 -21.97 7.42 8.37
C THR A 566 -21.92 5.90 8.36
N ILE A 567 -22.46 5.27 9.41
CA ILE A 567 -22.80 3.84 9.41
C ILE A 567 -24.32 3.68 9.30
N TRP A 568 -24.75 2.78 8.42
CA TRP A 568 -26.14 2.38 8.24
C TRP A 568 -26.32 0.94 8.72
N ALA A 569 -26.95 0.76 9.88
CA ALA A 569 -27.43 -0.53 10.35
C ALA A 569 -28.86 -0.75 9.81
N GLY A 570 -28.96 -1.44 8.67
CA GLY A 570 -30.19 -1.64 7.90
C GLY A 570 -30.36 -0.64 6.75
N ARG A 571 -31.15 -1.03 5.73
CA ARG A 571 -31.29 -0.29 4.46
C ARG A 571 -32.67 0.30 4.26
N ARG A 572 -32.75 1.57 3.85
CA ARG A 572 -34.01 2.18 3.35
C ARG A 572 -34.66 1.32 2.26
N ASN A 573 -35.95 1.03 2.44
CA ASN A 573 -36.84 0.37 1.48
C ASN A 573 -36.66 -1.15 1.28
N THR A 574 -36.20 -1.89 2.30
CA THR A 574 -36.23 -3.36 2.27
C THR A 574 -36.91 -3.92 3.52
N SER A 575 -37.73 -4.96 3.35
CA SER A 575 -38.53 -5.57 4.42
C SER A 575 -37.77 -6.63 5.26
N VAL A 576 -36.44 -6.75 5.09
CA VAL A 576 -35.65 -7.89 5.65
C VAL A 576 -34.23 -7.54 6.13
N ALA A 577 -33.87 -6.26 6.36
CA ALA A 577 -32.47 -5.88 6.61
C ALA A 577 -32.05 -5.79 8.10
N SER A 578 -31.65 -6.92 8.71
CA SER A 578 -31.06 -6.93 10.05
C SER A 578 -29.54 -6.67 10.03
N GLY A 579 -29.12 -5.40 9.95
CA GLY A 579 -27.73 -4.99 10.18
C GLY A 579 -27.44 -4.78 11.68
N LEU A 580 -26.20 -5.02 12.13
CA LEU A 580 -25.84 -4.94 13.56
C LEU A 580 -24.62 -4.04 13.79
N SER A 581 -24.75 -3.02 14.63
CA SER A 581 -23.64 -2.21 15.14
C SER A 581 -23.33 -2.61 16.60
N LEU A 582 -22.06 -2.91 16.91
CA LEU A 582 -21.60 -3.36 18.23
C LEU A 582 -20.47 -2.47 18.75
N ASN A 583 -20.65 -1.80 19.88
CA ASN A 583 -19.62 -0.93 20.49
C ASN A 583 -19.06 0.16 19.55
N ASP A 584 -19.79 0.56 18.51
CA ASP A 584 -19.34 1.64 17.64
C ASP A 584 -19.43 2.99 18.37
N THR A 585 -18.44 3.87 18.13
CA THR A 585 -18.36 5.20 18.72
C THR A 585 -18.68 6.26 17.68
N VAL A 586 -19.61 7.15 18.00
CA VAL A 586 -20.07 8.27 17.17
C VAL A 586 -19.57 9.58 17.78
N MET A 587 -18.66 10.24 17.08
CA MET A 587 -18.03 11.51 17.47
C MET A 587 -18.63 12.69 16.70
N SER A 588 -18.16 13.91 16.99
CA SER A 588 -18.60 15.15 16.35
C SER A 588 -18.75 15.07 14.84
N GLY A 589 -19.95 15.38 14.34
CA GLY A 589 -20.29 15.35 12.91
C GLY A 589 -20.40 13.96 12.28
N GLY A 590 -20.20 12.89 13.06
CA GLY A 590 -20.44 11.50 12.65
C GLY A 590 -21.88 11.07 12.90
N ARG A 591 -22.35 10.09 12.12
CA ARG A 591 -23.73 9.60 12.22
C ARG A 591 -23.84 8.08 12.22
N LEU A 592 -24.60 7.54 13.18
CA LEU A 592 -25.08 6.14 13.14
C LEU A 592 -26.59 6.14 12.86
N ILE A 593 -27.01 5.43 11.82
CA ILE A 593 -28.42 5.28 11.44
C ILE A 593 -28.83 3.84 11.68
N VAL A 594 -29.90 3.63 12.45
CA VAL A 594 -30.44 2.31 12.78
C VAL A 594 -31.89 2.25 12.29
N GLU A 595 -32.17 1.42 11.30
CA GLU A 595 -33.49 1.38 10.67
C GLU A 595 -33.82 -0.01 10.10
N ASN A 596 -35.10 -0.28 9.82
CA ASN A 596 -35.60 -1.47 9.12
C ASN A 596 -35.13 -2.80 9.73
N TYR A 597 -35.34 -2.99 11.04
CA TYR A 597 -34.88 -4.12 11.86
C TYR A 597 -33.36 -4.16 12.11
N GLY A 598 -32.65 -3.08 11.81
CA GLY A 598 -31.29 -2.87 12.28
C GLY A 598 -31.21 -2.77 13.80
N SER A 599 -30.05 -3.11 14.36
CA SER A 599 -29.79 -3.05 15.80
C SER A 599 -28.45 -2.38 16.10
N ALA A 600 -28.39 -1.60 17.18
CA ALA A 600 -27.16 -1.09 17.76
C ALA A 600 -27.05 -1.53 19.23
N PHE A 601 -25.96 -2.20 19.59
CA PHE A 601 -25.70 -2.66 20.96
C PHE A 601 -24.45 -1.99 21.51
N LYS A 602 -24.61 -1.33 22.66
CA LYS A 602 -23.58 -0.52 23.33
C LYS A 602 -22.94 0.57 22.45
N PRO A 603 -23.69 1.29 21.61
CA PRO A 603 -23.10 2.42 20.90
C PRO A 603 -22.71 3.53 21.89
N ILE A 604 -21.70 4.31 21.52
CA ILE A 604 -21.24 5.45 22.32
C ILE A 604 -21.43 6.70 21.48
N ILE A 605 -22.23 7.63 21.97
CA ILE A 605 -22.57 8.86 21.28
C ILE A 605 -21.96 10.00 22.10
N ALA A 606 -20.92 10.63 21.56
CA ALA A 606 -20.12 11.61 22.29
C ALA A 606 -19.77 12.84 21.44
N ASN A 607 -19.45 13.96 22.09
CA ASN A 607 -18.83 15.14 21.46
C ASN A 607 -19.61 15.71 20.26
N GLY A 608 -20.95 15.68 20.29
CA GLY A 608 -21.79 16.15 19.18
C GLY A 608 -22.05 15.11 18.09
N GLY A 609 -21.72 13.84 18.32
CA GLY A 609 -22.13 12.72 17.45
C GLY A 609 -23.63 12.48 17.49
N VAL A 610 -24.18 11.90 16.41
CA VAL A 610 -25.63 11.69 16.27
C VAL A 610 -25.97 10.23 15.97
N LEU A 611 -26.82 9.64 16.80
CA LEU A 611 -27.50 8.37 16.51
C LEU A 611 -28.96 8.63 16.17
N SER A 612 -29.45 8.06 15.07
CA SER A 612 -30.86 8.13 14.67
C SER A 612 -31.42 6.73 14.44
N ALA A 613 -32.31 6.30 15.34
CA ALA A 613 -33.04 5.05 15.26
C ALA A 613 -34.49 5.31 14.81
N THR A 614 -34.92 4.67 13.72
CA THR A 614 -36.29 4.78 13.19
C THR A 614 -36.80 3.44 12.70
N THR A 615 -38.10 3.33 12.36
CA THR A 615 -38.66 2.21 11.58
C THR A 615 -38.18 0.83 12.04
N THR A 616 -38.73 0.30 13.14
CA THR A 616 -38.31 -0.98 13.78
C THR A 616 -36.84 -1.09 14.23
N GLY A 617 -36.05 -0.01 14.16
CA GLY A 617 -34.69 0.02 14.68
C GLY A 617 -34.64 -0.17 16.20
N VAL A 618 -33.63 -0.91 16.69
CA VAL A 618 -33.46 -1.19 18.11
C VAL A 618 -32.10 -0.69 18.60
N VAL A 619 -32.07 0.06 19.69
CA VAL A 619 -30.83 0.48 20.36
C VAL A 619 -30.82 -0.12 21.77
N THR A 620 -29.69 -0.67 22.20
CA THR A 620 -29.59 -1.30 23.53
C THR A 620 -28.28 -0.90 24.21
N SER A 621 -28.37 -0.51 25.47
CA SER A 621 -27.23 -0.16 26.34
C SER A 621 -26.35 0.96 25.79
N ALA A 622 -26.95 1.94 25.12
CA ALA A 622 -26.22 3.10 24.59
C ALA A 622 -25.64 3.96 25.71
N LEU A 623 -24.49 4.57 25.46
CA LEU A 623 -23.91 5.63 26.29
C LEU A 623 -24.00 6.95 25.53
N VAL A 624 -24.74 7.93 26.04
CA VAL A 624 -24.89 9.26 25.42
C VAL A 624 -24.26 10.29 26.34
N GLN A 625 -23.27 11.06 25.85
CA GLN A 625 -22.50 11.98 26.71
C GLN A 625 -21.90 13.18 25.95
N GLY A 626 -21.47 14.22 26.66
CA GLY A 626 -20.60 15.27 26.13
C GLY A 626 -21.14 15.96 24.86
N GLY A 627 -22.42 16.29 24.81
CA GLY A 627 -23.08 16.88 23.64
C GLY A 627 -23.59 15.87 22.60
N GLY A 628 -23.43 14.57 22.84
CA GLY A 628 -23.98 13.51 21.98
C GLY A 628 -25.50 13.52 21.96
N LEU A 629 -26.08 13.23 20.78
CA LEU A 629 -27.52 13.22 20.55
C LEU A 629 -27.98 11.85 20.03
N MET A 630 -28.94 11.25 20.72
CA MET A 630 -29.62 10.03 20.30
C MET A 630 -31.10 10.32 20.04
N TYR A 631 -31.60 10.01 18.85
CA TYR A 631 -33.01 10.10 18.50
C TYR A 631 -33.59 8.70 18.26
N VAL A 632 -34.72 8.40 18.89
CA VAL A 632 -35.45 7.14 18.72
C VAL A 632 -36.90 7.47 18.40
N GLY A 633 -37.41 7.08 17.23
CA GLY A 633 -38.74 7.50 16.80
C GLY A 633 -39.31 6.71 15.63
N SER A 634 -40.38 7.24 15.04
CA SER A 634 -40.94 6.73 13.78
C SER A 634 -40.55 7.67 12.62
N SER A 635 -40.42 7.11 11.41
CA SER A 635 -40.28 7.89 10.19
C SER A 635 -41.65 8.00 9.48
N ASN A 636 -41.87 9.09 8.75
CA ASN A 636 -43.15 9.48 8.12
C ASN A 636 -43.88 8.31 7.39
N ASN A 637 -44.86 7.66 8.05
CA ASN A 637 -45.77 6.59 7.59
C ASN A 637 -45.41 5.10 7.85
N THR A 638 -44.58 4.76 8.85
CA THR A 638 -44.41 3.34 9.26
C THR A 638 -45.21 3.01 10.53
N SER A 639 -45.87 1.83 10.58
CA SER A 639 -46.70 1.41 11.73
C SER A 639 -45.91 1.05 12.98
N ASP A 640 -44.61 0.75 12.83
CA ASP A 640 -43.78 0.17 13.88
C ASP A 640 -42.60 1.12 14.20
N PRO A 641 -42.64 1.83 15.34
CA PRO A 641 -41.60 2.78 15.75
C PRO A 641 -40.29 2.08 16.16
N ALA A 642 -39.21 2.86 16.28
CA ALA A 642 -37.97 2.36 16.89
C ALA A 642 -38.09 2.27 18.42
N HIS A 643 -37.23 1.47 19.03
CA HIS A 643 -37.18 1.27 20.48
C HIS A 643 -35.75 1.34 21.01
N SER A 644 -35.62 1.79 22.25
CA SER A 644 -34.35 1.82 22.97
C SER A 644 -34.47 1.15 24.34
N PHE A 645 -33.36 0.61 24.85
CA PHE A 645 -33.33 -0.15 26.10
C PHE A 645 -32.05 0.12 26.89
N ASN A 646 -32.19 0.39 28.19
CA ASN A 646 -31.09 0.55 29.14
C ASN A 646 -30.05 1.60 28.72
N THR A 647 -30.49 2.71 28.11
CA THR A 647 -29.61 3.81 27.72
C THR A 647 -29.06 4.51 28.97
N TYR A 648 -27.76 4.79 29.02
CA TYR A 648 -27.15 5.64 30.04
C TYR A 648 -26.86 7.02 29.46
N ILE A 649 -27.58 8.02 29.95
CA ILE A 649 -27.45 9.41 29.51
C ILE A 649 -26.61 10.14 30.56
N ALA A 650 -25.35 10.42 30.22
CA ALA A 650 -24.39 11.11 31.08
C ALA A 650 -24.43 12.64 30.87
N SER A 651 -23.59 13.36 31.63
CA SER A 651 -23.45 14.82 31.53
C SER A 651 -23.30 15.32 30.10
N GLY A 652 -24.17 16.25 29.71
CA GLY A 652 -24.23 16.86 28.37
C GLY A 652 -24.82 15.96 27.27
N GLY A 653 -25.15 14.70 27.56
CA GLY A 653 -25.81 13.81 26.61
C GLY A 653 -27.32 14.06 26.53
N THR A 654 -27.90 13.87 25.36
CA THR A 654 -29.35 14.00 25.14
C THR A 654 -29.92 12.79 24.39
N GLU A 655 -30.94 12.15 24.95
CA GLU A 655 -31.80 11.19 24.24
C GLU A 655 -33.17 11.83 23.95
N ILE A 656 -33.65 11.72 22.72
CA ILE A 656 -34.97 12.17 22.28
C ILE A 656 -35.82 10.96 21.91
N ILE A 657 -36.91 10.76 22.65
CA ILE A 657 -37.91 9.72 22.42
C ILE A 657 -39.08 10.33 21.64
N GLY A 658 -39.14 10.03 20.35
CA GLY A 658 -40.14 10.50 19.40
C GLY A 658 -41.41 9.66 19.33
N VAL A 659 -42.24 9.94 18.32
CA VAL A 659 -43.59 9.39 18.18
C VAL A 659 -43.62 7.87 18.17
N GLY A 660 -44.37 7.30 19.12
CA GLY A 660 -44.62 5.86 19.27
C GLY A 660 -43.43 5.06 19.81
N ALA A 661 -42.24 5.65 19.89
CA ALA A 661 -41.06 4.99 20.42
C ALA A 661 -41.18 4.76 21.92
N VAL A 662 -40.49 3.73 22.41
CA VAL A 662 -40.39 3.44 23.84
C VAL A 662 -38.92 3.22 24.19
N GLU A 663 -38.45 3.95 25.20
CA GLU A 663 -37.23 3.64 25.95
C GLU A 663 -37.61 2.86 27.22
N ASN A 664 -36.90 1.78 27.50
CA ASN A 664 -37.12 0.96 28.69
C ASN A 664 -35.83 0.70 29.46
N GLY A 665 -35.73 1.23 30.68
CA GLY A 665 -34.57 1.03 31.56
C GLY A 665 -33.55 2.16 31.56
N ALA A 666 -33.83 3.32 30.98
CA ALA A 666 -32.85 4.40 30.92
C ALA A 666 -32.34 4.83 32.31
N THR A 667 -31.05 5.11 32.41
CA THR A 667 -30.43 5.77 33.56
C THR A 667 -30.01 7.17 33.15
N ILE A 668 -30.57 8.17 33.81
CA ILE A 668 -30.36 9.59 33.53
C ILE A 668 -29.43 10.12 34.61
N GLY A 669 -28.14 10.17 34.27
CA GLY A 669 -27.07 10.62 35.14
C GLY A 669 -27.07 12.14 35.32
N SER A 670 -26.22 12.62 36.23
CA SER A 670 -26.06 14.05 36.52
C SER A 670 -25.70 14.86 35.27
N GLY A 671 -26.53 15.85 34.92
CA GLY A 671 -26.38 16.69 33.72
C GLY A 671 -26.78 16.03 32.40
N GLY A 672 -27.30 14.80 32.42
CA GLY A 672 -27.89 14.14 31.26
C GLY A 672 -29.36 14.51 31.06
N THR A 673 -29.83 14.49 29.82
CA THR A 673 -31.21 14.89 29.47
C THR A 673 -31.92 13.83 28.64
N VAL A 674 -33.13 13.47 29.05
CA VAL A 674 -34.08 12.73 28.21
C VAL A 674 -35.24 13.63 27.83
N VAL A 675 -35.50 13.77 26.54
CA VAL A 675 -36.62 14.53 25.98
C VAL A 675 -37.68 13.58 25.46
N ILE A 676 -38.91 13.74 25.92
CA ILE A 676 -40.06 12.94 25.47
C ILE A 676 -40.94 13.81 24.56
N ASN A 677 -41.11 13.38 23.31
CA ASN A 677 -41.91 14.02 22.27
C ASN A 677 -43.17 13.19 21.92
N ASP A 678 -44.23 13.86 21.47
CA ASP A 678 -45.50 13.34 20.92
C ASP A 678 -45.77 11.82 21.07
N ALA A 679 -46.32 11.38 22.21
CA ALA A 679 -46.67 9.99 22.48
C ALA A 679 -45.50 8.98 22.52
N GLY A 680 -44.26 9.45 22.63
CA GLY A 680 -43.11 8.67 23.07
C GLY A 680 -43.24 8.26 24.53
N GLY A 681 -42.74 7.08 24.87
CA GLY A 681 -42.84 6.51 26.21
C GLY A 681 -41.48 6.29 26.86
N LEU A 682 -41.34 6.67 28.12
CA LEU A 682 -40.28 6.17 28.99
C LEU A 682 -40.89 5.18 29.98
N VAL A 683 -40.48 3.92 29.89
CA VAL A 683 -40.97 2.83 30.75
C VAL A 683 -39.84 2.43 31.70
N SER A 684 -40.02 2.60 33.01
CA SER A 684 -39.01 2.23 34.02
C SER A 684 -37.65 2.93 33.80
N GLY A 685 -37.46 4.12 34.37
CA GLY A 685 -36.19 4.86 34.32
C GLY A 685 -35.58 5.10 35.70
N ARG A 686 -34.26 5.15 35.81
CA ARG A 686 -33.56 5.61 37.01
C ARG A 686 -33.11 7.05 36.81
N LEU A 687 -33.65 7.97 37.61
CA LEU A 687 -33.20 9.35 37.65
C LEU A 687 -32.17 9.52 38.76
N GLU A 688 -30.96 9.96 38.41
CA GLU A 688 -29.91 10.32 39.38
C GLU A 688 -29.93 11.82 39.70
N GLU A 689 -29.14 12.24 40.70
CA GLU A 689 -29.09 13.63 41.13
C GLU A 689 -28.66 14.57 39.98
N HIS A 690 -29.48 15.60 39.71
CA HIS A 690 -29.33 16.55 38.60
C HIS A 690 -29.47 15.96 37.19
N GLY A 691 -30.04 14.76 37.03
CA GLY A 691 -30.55 14.31 35.73
C GLY A 691 -31.83 15.07 35.34
N THR A 692 -32.07 15.23 34.04
CA THR A 692 -33.23 15.98 33.53
C THR A 692 -34.14 15.10 32.66
N ILE A 693 -35.45 15.14 32.94
CA ILE A 693 -36.50 14.62 32.06
C ILE A 693 -37.31 15.80 31.57
N ASP A 694 -37.30 16.04 30.26
CA ASP A 694 -38.09 17.08 29.62
C ASP A 694 -39.31 16.51 28.88
N PHE A 695 -40.49 16.99 29.26
CA PHE A 695 -41.76 16.59 28.66
C PHE A 695 -42.23 17.64 27.64
N ASN A 696 -41.49 17.75 26.53
CA ASN A 696 -41.73 18.74 25.49
C ASN A 696 -43.19 18.69 24.96
N TYR A 697 -43.80 17.50 24.83
CA TYR A 697 -45.18 17.35 24.34
C TYR A 697 -46.27 17.86 25.29
N LEU A 698 -45.97 18.08 26.57
CA LEU A 698 -46.96 18.60 27.51
C LEU A 698 -47.32 20.05 27.16
N SER A 699 -46.38 20.86 26.66
CA SER A 699 -46.59 22.19 26.05
C SER A 699 -47.39 23.25 26.84
N GLY A 700 -47.73 22.96 28.11
CA GLY A 700 -48.47 23.87 28.99
C GLY A 700 -47.81 23.90 30.36
N THR A 701 -48.08 24.96 31.14
CA THR A 701 -47.58 25.09 32.51
C THR A 701 -47.91 23.86 33.33
N ILE A 702 -46.93 23.27 34.00
CA ILE A 702 -47.15 22.13 34.87
C ILE A 702 -48.03 22.57 36.06
N THR A 703 -49.20 21.94 36.18
CA THR A 703 -50.19 22.22 37.23
C THR A 703 -50.05 21.31 38.44
N SER A 704 -49.56 20.09 38.24
CA SER A 704 -49.26 19.17 39.33
C SER A 704 -48.24 18.14 38.86
N ALA A 705 -47.37 17.72 39.76
CA ALA A 705 -46.61 16.50 39.58
C ALA A 705 -46.65 15.70 40.87
N ASN A 706 -47.13 14.48 40.77
CA ASN A 706 -47.33 13.60 41.92
C ASN A 706 -46.46 12.38 41.74
N LEU A 707 -45.57 12.12 42.70
CA LEU A 707 -44.85 10.87 42.80
C LEU A 707 -45.47 10.01 43.89
N THR A 708 -45.91 8.82 43.50
CA THR A 708 -46.44 7.82 44.44
C THR A 708 -45.31 7.04 45.12
N SER A 709 -45.61 6.39 46.24
CA SER A 709 -44.61 5.62 47.02
C SER A 709 -44.04 4.40 46.29
N ASP A 710 -44.72 3.92 45.25
CA ASP A 710 -44.28 2.87 44.34
C ASP A 710 -43.48 3.43 43.15
N GLY A 711 -43.18 4.73 43.11
CA GLY A 711 -42.27 5.34 42.14
C GLY A 711 -42.92 5.86 40.85
N LEU A 712 -44.26 5.90 40.74
CA LEU A 712 -44.95 6.44 39.57
C LEU A 712 -45.02 7.98 39.64
N LEU A 713 -44.22 8.65 38.80
CA LEU A 713 -44.29 10.10 38.62
C LEU A 713 -45.39 10.42 37.60
N THR A 714 -46.40 11.19 38.01
CA THR A 714 -47.46 11.68 37.12
C THR A 714 -47.44 13.21 37.07
N VAL A 715 -47.11 13.75 35.90
CA VAL A 715 -47.04 15.19 35.62
C VAL A 715 -48.26 15.62 34.81
N ARG A 716 -48.94 16.69 35.21
CA ARG A 716 -50.13 17.22 34.54
C ARG A 716 -49.92 18.68 34.15
N ALA A 717 -50.19 19.01 32.90
CA ALA A 717 -50.12 20.37 32.37
C ALA A 717 -51.49 21.07 32.40
N SER A 718 -51.46 22.41 32.33
CA SER A 718 -52.64 23.30 32.38
C SER A 718 -53.61 23.10 31.21
N ASN A 719 -53.12 22.56 30.09
CA ASN A 719 -53.93 22.16 28.94
C ASN A 719 -54.63 20.80 29.12
N GLY A 720 -54.51 20.16 30.29
CA GLY A 720 -55.14 18.90 30.63
C GLY A 720 -54.37 17.65 30.18
N ARG A 721 -53.23 17.78 29.50
CA ARG A 721 -52.35 16.65 29.17
C ARG A 721 -51.66 16.12 30.42
N THR A 722 -51.44 14.81 30.47
CA THR A 722 -50.78 14.13 31.58
C THR A 722 -49.70 13.21 31.02
N ALA A 723 -48.54 13.17 31.67
CA ALA A 723 -47.45 12.25 31.44
C ALA A 723 -47.25 11.39 32.69
N SER A 724 -47.01 10.08 32.53
CA SER A 724 -46.69 9.20 33.65
C SER A 724 -45.45 8.37 33.34
N ILE A 725 -44.51 8.30 34.29
CA ILE A 725 -43.27 7.51 34.18
C ILE A 725 -43.08 6.73 35.47
N GLN A 726 -42.75 5.45 35.33
CA GLN A 726 -42.30 4.64 36.46
C GLN A 726 -40.82 4.91 36.71
N LEU A 727 -40.48 5.48 37.87
CA LEU A 727 -39.10 5.69 38.30
C LEU A 727 -38.64 4.52 39.19
N ALA A 728 -37.39 4.11 39.01
CA ALA A 728 -36.74 3.07 39.81
C ALA A 728 -35.87 3.73 40.89
N GLY A 729 -36.25 3.55 42.17
CA GLY A 729 -35.54 4.11 43.33
C GLY A 729 -36.47 4.35 44.51
N THR A 730 -35.90 4.72 45.67
CA THR A 730 -36.66 5.23 46.83
C THR A 730 -36.63 6.74 46.79
N TYR A 731 -37.77 7.36 46.57
CA TYR A 731 -37.91 8.82 46.50
C TYR A 731 -38.71 9.34 47.70
N THR A 732 -38.21 10.36 48.39
CA THR A 732 -38.98 11.06 49.43
C THR A 732 -39.74 12.24 48.83
N HIS A 733 -40.89 12.59 49.43
CA HIS A 733 -41.95 13.44 48.83
C HIS A 733 -41.55 14.92 48.53
N ASN A 734 -40.26 15.28 48.60
CA ASN A 734 -39.71 16.63 48.37
C ASN A 734 -38.43 16.64 47.51
N GLU A 735 -38.04 15.52 46.87
CA GLU A 735 -36.77 15.40 46.12
C GLU A 735 -36.83 15.87 44.67
N PHE A 736 -38.01 16.24 44.17
CA PHE A 736 -38.19 16.76 42.82
C PHE A 736 -38.27 18.28 42.88
N ALA A 737 -37.18 18.94 42.47
CA ALA A 737 -37.26 20.33 42.08
C ALA A 737 -37.84 20.37 40.66
N PHE A 738 -39.03 20.97 40.51
CA PHE A 738 -39.38 21.58 39.23
C PHE A 738 -38.50 22.80 39.11
N THR A 739 -37.27 22.59 38.67
CA THR A 739 -36.52 23.66 38.10
C THR A 739 -37.25 24.03 36.82
N GLY A 740 -37.95 25.16 36.87
CA GLY A 740 -37.65 26.11 35.83
C GLY A 740 -36.13 26.23 35.81
N ASP A 741 -35.52 25.64 34.77
CA ASP A 741 -34.13 25.24 34.64
C ASP A 741 -33.14 26.15 35.39
N THR A 742 -32.39 25.58 36.33
CA THR A 742 -31.12 26.20 36.74
C THR A 742 -30.09 25.84 35.68
N LEU A 743 -30.08 26.62 34.60
CA LEU A 743 -29.05 26.61 33.57
C LEU A 743 -28.64 28.05 33.29
N THR A 744 -27.34 28.23 33.18
CA THR A 744 -26.62 29.50 33.15
C THR A 744 -27.29 30.52 32.24
N LEU A 745 -27.69 31.64 32.83
CA LEU A 745 -28.53 32.66 32.23
C LEU A 745 -27.78 33.38 31.11
N LEU A 746 -28.38 33.54 29.92
CA LEU A 746 -27.84 34.23 28.72
C LEU A 746 -28.34 35.68 28.53
N CYS A 747 -28.21 36.58 29.49
CA CYS A 747 -29.07 37.77 29.53
C CYS A 747 -28.34 39.12 29.41
N PHE A 748 -29.09 40.17 29.04
CA PHE A 748 -28.70 41.58 29.19
C PHE A 748 -29.01 42.10 30.59
N LEU A 749 -28.24 43.06 31.10
CA LEU A 749 -28.61 43.77 32.32
C LEU A 749 -29.52 44.98 32.02
N ALA A 750 -30.27 45.41 33.04
CA ALA A 750 -31.08 46.63 32.99
C ALA A 750 -30.28 47.83 32.47
N GLY A 751 -30.89 48.63 31.59
CA GLY A 751 -30.29 49.82 30.99
C GLY A 751 -29.61 49.59 29.65
N THR A 752 -29.48 48.33 29.20
CA THR A 752 -28.90 48.01 27.88
C THR A 752 -29.80 48.53 26.76
N ALA A 753 -29.28 49.39 25.89
CA ALA A 753 -29.99 49.95 24.76
C ALA A 753 -30.03 48.98 23.56
N ILE A 754 -31.23 48.57 23.14
CA ILE A 754 -31.46 47.73 21.96
C ILE A 754 -31.93 48.61 20.79
N ARG A 755 -31.35 48.42 19.60
CA ARG A 755 -31.73 49.21 18.41
C ARG A 755 -33.11 48.82 17.89
N THR A 756 -33.97 49.81 17.68
CA THR A 756 -35.26 49.68 17.01
C THR A 756 -35.31 50.56 15.75
N PRO A 757 -36.26 50.33 14.82
CA PRO A 757 -36.44 51.18 13.63
C PRO A 757 -36.72 52.67 13.94
N HIS A 758 -37.08 52.99 15.19
CA HIS A 758 -37.44 54.33 15.65
C HIS A 758 -36.42 54.93 16.62
N GLY A 759 -35.25 54.30 16.77
CA GLY A 759 -34.20 54.70 17.71
C GLY A 759 -33.87 53.61 18.73
N GLU A 760 -33.00 53.92 19.68
CA GLU A 760 -32.61 52.98 20.74
C GLU A 760 -33.65 52.96 21.86
N LYS A 761 -33.93 51.77 22.39
CA LYS A 761 -34.87 51.54 23.49
C LYS A 761 -34.22 50.62 24.53
N SER A 762 -34.34 50.96 25.82
CA SER A 762 -33.79 50.15 26.91
C SER A 762 -34.43 48.76 26.95
N VAL A 763 -33.65 47.73 27.27
CA VAL A 763 -34.08 46.33 27.25
C VAL A 763 -35.27 46.07 28.18
N GLU A 764 -35.34 46.77 29.31
CA GLU A 764 -36.42 46.69 30.30
C GLU A 764 -37.74 47.34 29.83
N ASP A 765 -37.67 48.23 28.84
CA ASP A 765 -38.85 48.93 28.29
C ASP A 765 -39.43 48.21 27.05
N LEU A 766 -38.72 47.21 26.52
CA LEU A 766 -39.18 46.42 25.37
C LEU A 766 -40.40 45.57 25.73
N GLN A 767 -41.37 45.54 24.81
CA GLN A 767 -42.60 44.79 24.97
C GLN A 767 -42.77 43.79 23.82
N ILE A 768 -43.50 42.72 24.09
CA ILE A 768 -43.88 41.74 23.07
C ILE A 768 -44.61 42.45 21.94
N GLY A 769 -44.15 42.21 20.71
CA GLY A 769 -44.67 42.85 19.51
C GLY A 769 -43.93 44.10 19.06
N ASP A 770 -43.03 44.66 19.87
CA ASP A 770 -42.07 45.68 19.41
C ASP A 770 -41.20 45.13 18.26
N HIS A 771 -40.70 46.00 17.39
CA HIS A 771 -39.76 45.61 16.32
C HIS A 771 -38.36 46.06 16.70
N VAL A 772 -37.38 45.16 16.56
CA VAL A 772 -35.96 45.42 16.76
C VAL A 772 -35.20 45.27 15.45
N CYS A 773 -34.11 46.01 15.29
CA CYS A 773 -33.21 45.84 14.16
C CYS A 773 -32.35 44.59 14.37
N VAL A 774 -32.32 43.72 13.36
CA VAL A 774 -31.53 42.49 13.32
C VAL A 774 -30.58 42.50 12.14
N TRP A 775 -29.42 41.88 12.28
CA TRP A 775 -28.38 41.80 11.27
C TRP A 775 -28.37 40.42 10.59
N ASP A 776 -28.73 40.38 9.30
CA ASP A 776 -28.56 39.17 8.48
C ASP A 776 -27.14 39.17 7.91
N TRP A 777 -26.23 38.54 8.66
CA TRP A 777 -24.81 38.48 8.30
C TRP A 777 -24.52 37.66 7.04
N LYS A 778 -25.40 36.71 6.67
CA LYS A 778 -25.24 35.88 5.46
C LYS A 778 -25.46 36.69 4.19
N ASN A 779 -26.42 37.63 4.25
CA ASN A 779 -26.76 38.51 3.13
C ASN A 779 -26.20 39.93 3.26
N GLY A 780 -25.60 40.27 4.41
CA GLY A 780 -24.99 41.57 4.68
C GLY A 780 -26.00 42.72 4.77
N VAL A 781 -27.23 42.46 5.23
CA VAL A 781 -28.31 43.45 5.28
C VAL A 781 -28.96 43.54 6.66
N GLU A 782 -29.28 44.77 7.09
CA GLU A 782 -30.10 45.00 8.29
C GLU A 782 -31.57 44.80 7.95
N ARG A 783 -32.31 44.12 8.84
CA ARG A 783 -33.75 43.87 8.72
C ARG A 783 -34.42 44.18 10.06
N THR A 784 -35.75 44.17 10.07
CA THR A 784 -36.53 44.35 11.30
C THR A 784 -37.18 43.02 11.67
N SER A 785 -37.04 42.58 12.92
CA SER A 785 -37.71 41.40 13.44
C SER A 785 -38.61 41.77 14.61
N ARG A 786 -39.78 41.16 14.69
CA ARG A 786 -40.75 41.41 15.76
C ARG A 786 -40.33 40.61 16.99
N LEU A 787 -40.40 41.21 18.17
CA LEU A 787 -40.20 40.52 19.44
C LEU A 787 -41.36 39.56 19.70
N ARG A 788 -41.05 38.27 19.79
CA ARG A 788 -41.99 37.24 20.23
C ARG A 788 -42.10 37.20 21.75
N TRP A 789 -41.01 37.49 22.45
CA TRP A 789 -40.97 37.36 23.90
C TRP A 789 -39.92 38.25 24.55
N VAL A 790 -40.20 38.70 25.78
CA VAL A 790 -39.27 39.44 26.64
C VAL A 790 -39.41 38.91 28.06
N GLY A 791 -38.31 38.47 28.66
CA GLY A 791 -38.28 37.86 29.99
C GLY A 791 -37.37 38.59 30.97
N ARG A 792 -37.71 38.60 32.27
CA ARG A 792 -36.89 39.16 33.35
C ARG A 792 -36.64 38.17 34.49
N GLN A 793 -35.42 38.13 35.01
CA GLN A 793 -35.04 37.38 36.22
C GLN A 793 -34.11 38.19 37.14
N ARG A 794 -34.09 37.87 38.44
CA ARG A 794 -33.11 38.42 39.40
C ARG A 794 -32.02 37.38 39.65
N VAL A 795 -30.75 37.79 39.63
CA VAL A 795 -29.58 36.96 39.90
C VAL A 795 -28.92 37.42 41.19
N GLU A 796 -28.72 36.49 42.12
CA GLU A 796 -27.94 36.70 43.35
C GLU A 796 -26.50 36.19 43.15
N ILE A 797 -25.52 36.91 43.71
CA ILE A 797 -24.09 36.58 43.56
C ILE A 797 -23.62 35.65 44.68
N ASP A 798 -22.95 34.55 44.32
CA ASP A 798 -22.26 33.66 45.26
C ASP A 798 -20.73 33.80 45.12
N PRO A 799 -20.06 34.59 45.99
CA PRO A 799 -18.62 34.81 45.90
C PRO A 799 -17.77 33.60 46.31
N THR A 800 -18.38 32.49 46.77
CA THR A 800 -17.65 31.25 47.09
C THR A 800 -17.32 30.41 45.86
N LEU A 801 -18.00 30.69 44.74
CA LEU A 801 -17.78 30.04 43.45
C LEU A 801 -16.74 30.79 42.62
N SER A 802 -16.27 30.14 41.55
CA SER A 802 -15.41 30.78 40.55
C SER A 802 -16.11 31.95 39.86
N ASP A 803 -15.35 32.92 39.33
CA ASP A 803 -15.94 34.13 38.76
C ASP A 803 -16.97 33.86 37.64
N ASP A 804 -16.74 32.81 36.84
CA ASP A 804 -17.63 32.38 35.76
C ASP A 804 -18.91 31.67 36.25
N GLN A 805 -18.94 31.24 37.51
CA GLN A 805 -20.05 30.51 38.15
C GLN A 805 -20.72 31.29 39.29
N ALA A 806 -20.06 32.31 39.84
CA ALA A 806 -20.51 33.15 40.95
C ALA A 806 -21.71 34.05 40.61
N GLY A 807 -22.12 34.08 39.34
CA GLY A 807 -23.20 34.94 38.84
C GLY A 807 -22.76 36.35 38.47
N TYR A 808 -21.46 36.69 38.49
CA TYR A 808 -21.00 38.03 38.13
C TYR A 808 -21.33 38.36 36.66
N PRO A 809 -21.85 39.57 36.35
CA PRO A 809 -22.01 40.00 34.97
C PRO A 809 -20.65 40.34 34.35
N VAL A 810 -20.50 40.08 33.05
CA VAL A 810 -19.38 40.52 32.23
C VAL A 810 -19.68 41.92 31.69
N CYS A 811 -18.80 42.87 32.02
CA CYS A 811 -18.79 44.21 31.46
C CYS A 811 -17.90 44.24 30.22
N ILE A 812 -18.45 44.70 29.09
CA ILE A 812 -17.73 45.02 27.87
C ILE A 812 -17.71 46.55 27.78
N ARG A 813 -16.56 47.16 28.02
CA ARG A 813 -16.46 48.63 28.10
C ARG A 813 -16.77 49.29 26.77
N ALA A 814 -17.24 50.53 26.81
CA ALA A 814 -17.32 51.38 25.63
C ALA A 814 -15.98 51.35 24.87
N ASP A 815 -16.05 51.29 23.54
CA ASP A 815 -14.91 51.18 22.62
C ASP A 815 -14.06 49.90 22.71
N ALA A 816 -14.46 48.90 23.52
CA ALA A 816 -13.66 47.69 23.78
C ALA A 816 -13.41 46.84 22.53
N VAL A 817 -14.32 46.82 21.57
CA VAL A 817 -14.24 45.98 20.36
C VAL A 817 -13.77 46.79 19.15
N ALA A 818 -14.34 47.97 18.93
CA ALA A 818 -13.97 48.93 17.90
C ALA A 818 -14.36 50.34 18.36
N PRO A 819 -13.88 51.43 17.72
CA PRO A 819 -14.35 52.77 18.07
C PRO A 819 -15.89 52.85 17.98
N GLY A 820 -16.55 53.24 19.06
CA GLY A 820 -18.00 53.27 19.21
C GLY A 820 -18.67 51.89 19.41
N ILE A 821 -17.91 50.81 19.65
CA ILE A 821 -18.45 49.45 19.83
C ILE A 821 -17.87 48.78 21.09
N PRO A 822 -18.71 48.47 22.10
CA PRO A 822 -20.05 49.02 22.27
C PRO A 822 -20.01 50.55 22.46
N ALA A 823 -21.13 51.23 22.20
CA ALA A 823 -21.26 52.69 22.31
C ALA A 823 -21.29 53.18 23.77
N ARG A 824 -21.66 52.29 24.70
CA ARG A 824 -21.62 52.45 26.16
C ARG A 824 -21.15 51.14 26.78
N ASP A 825 -20.87 51.13 28.07
CA ASP A 825 -20.52 49.89 28.78
C ASP A 825 -21.71 48.91 28.68
N LEU A 826 -21.51 47.78 28.00
CA LEU A 826 -22.49 46.73 27.81
C LEU A 826 -22.31 45.67 28.89
N TYR A 827 -23.38 45.39 29.64
CA TYR A 827 -23.37 44.40 30.70
C TYR A 827 -24.23 43.20 30.32
N VAL A 828 -23.58 42.03 30.27
CA VAL A 828 -24.21 40.76 29.93
C VAL A 828 -23.81 39.68 30.93
N THR A 829 -24.52 38.57 30.97
CA THR A 829 -24.10 37.42 31.77
C THR A 829 -22.94 36.66 31.10
N PRO A 830 -22.20 35.81 31.84
CA PRO A 830 -20.99 35.15 31.32
C PRO A 830 -21.17 34.27 30.08
N GLU A 831 -22.35 33.68 29.91
CA GLU A 831 -22.63 32.81 28.77
C GLU A 831 -23.18 33.57 27.56
N HIS A 832 -23.65 34.82 27.72
CA HIS A 832 -24.31 35.55 26.64
C HIS A 832 -23.38 35.69 25.43
N CYS A 833 -23.84 35.30 24.24
CA CYS A 833 -22.97 35.25 23.09
C CYS A 833 -22.86 36.59 22.38
N LEU A 834 -21.63 36.92 22.03
CA LEU A 834 -21.27 38.06 21.19
C LEU A 834 -20.98 37.55 19.78
N PHE A 835 -21.38 38.29 18.77
CA PHE A 835 -21.22 37.87 17.38
C PHE A 835 -19.91 38.37 16.79
N PHE A 836 -19.01 37.45 16.44
CA PHE A 836 -17.71 37.73 15.84
C PHE A 836 -17.46 36.80 14.65
N ASP A 837 -17.02 37.37 13.52
CA ASP A 837 -16.53 36.59 12.36
C ASP A 837 -17.45 35.45 11.89
N GLY A 838 -18.77 35.67 11.96
CA GLY A 838 -19.78 34.69 11.51
C GLY A 838 -20.18 33.64 12.54
N VAL A 839 -19.68 33.72 13.79
CA VAL A 839 -19.97 32.77 14.87
C VAL A 839 -20.40 33.50 16.16
N PHE A 840 -21.11 32.78 17.02
CA PHE A 840 -21.43 33.23 18.38
C PHE A 840 -20.36 32.73 19.36
N ILE A 841 -19.84 33.64 20.20
CA ILE A 841 -18.82 33.36 21.22
C ILE A 841 -19.31 33.84 22.59
N PRO A 842 -19.34 32.98 23.62
CA PRO A 842 -19.73 33.40 24.98
C PRO A 842 -18.83 34.49 25.57
N ALA A 843 -19.43 35.48 26.23
CA ALA A 843 -18.72 36.64 26.78
C ALA A 843 -17.58 36.27 27.74
N ARG A 844 -17.74 35.23 28.58
CA ARG A 844 -16.69 34.77 29.52
C ARG A 844 -15.37 34.45 28.82
N MET A 845 -15.44 33.94 27.60
CA MET A 845 -14.26 33.46 26.89
C MET A 845 -13.43 34.59 26.29
N LEU A 846 -13.97 35.81 26.31
CA LEU A 846 -13.36 37.03 25.81
C LEU A 846 -12.90 37.96 26.96
N VAL A 847 -13.04 37.53 28.22
CA VAL A 847 -12.65 38.31 29.41
C VAL A 847 -11.14 38.47 29.45
N ASN A 848 -10.66 39.70 29.24
CA ASN A 848 -9.23 40.05 29.25
C ASN A 848 -8.80 40.83 30.49
N GLY A 849 -9.71 41.02 31.45
CA GLY A 849 -9.44 41.68 32.73
C GLY A 849 -9.34 43.21 32.67
N ARG A 850 -9.46 43.85 31.49
CA ARG A 850 -9.40 45.32 31.37
C ARG A 850 -10.55 45.92 30.57
N SER A 851 -10.65 45.59 29.28
CA SER A 851 -11.72 46.11 28.41
C SER A 851 -12.95 45.19 28.44
N ILE A 852 -12.77 43.92 28.79
CA ILE A 852 -13.83 42.96 29.06
C ILE A 852 -13.52 42.26 30.38
N TYR A 853 -14.36 42.40 31.41
CA TYR A 853 -14.07 41.91 32.76
C TYR A 853 -15.35 41.56 33.56
N TYR A 854 -15.22 40.69 34.56
CA TYR A 854 -16.29 40.41 35.51
C TYR A 854 -16.49 41.59 36.47
N ASP A 855 -17.69 42.13 36.54
CA ASP A 855 -18.03 43.19 37.48
C ASP A 855 -18.42 42.64 38.85
N LYS A 856 -17.44 42.63 39.76
CA LYS A 856 -17.59 42.13 41.13
C LYS A 856 -18.14 43.16 42.12
N THR A 857 -18.59 44.33 41.65
CA THR A 857 -19.07 45.40 42.55
C THR A 857 -20.52 45.24 42.99
N ARG A 858 -21.27 44.32 42.37
CA ARG A 858 -22.70 44.10 42.63
C ARG A 858 -22.92 42.88 43.51
N ALA A 859 -23.91 42.97 44.41
CA ALA A 859 -24.37 41.82 45.21
C ALA A 859 -25.52 41.05 44.53
N ASP A 860 -26.27 41.71 43.64
CA ASP A 860 -27.33 41.17 42.82
C ASP A 860 -27.60 42.06 41.59
N HIS A 861 -28.35 41.56 40.61
CA HIS A 861 -28.83 42.37 39.48
C HIS A 861 -30.05 41.76 38.80
N PHE A 862 -30.77 42.58 38.02
CA PHE A 862 -31.82 42.10 37.11
C PHE A 862 -31.24 41.84 35.73
N VAL A 863 -31.71 40.74 35.14
CA VAL A 863 -31.35 40.30 33.82
C VAL A 863 -32.58 40.20 32.92
N TYR A 864 -32.41 40.52 31.65
CA TYR A 864 -33.45 40.57 30.62
C TYR A 864 -33.07 39.76 29.40
N HIS A 865 -34.07 39.11 28.81
CA HIS A 865 -33.97 38.37 27.55
C HIS A 865 -34.92 38.93 26.52
N VAL A 866 -34.52 38.87 25.26
CA VAL A 866 -35.33 39.34 24.12
C VAL A 866 -35.31 38.31 23.01
N GLU A 867 -36.48 37.78 22.67
CA GLU A 867 -36.65 36.78 21.63
C GLU A 867 -37.32 37.41 20.41
N THR A 868 -36.78 37.13 19.24
CA THR A 868 -37.30 37.59 17.96
C THR A 868 -38.10 36.49 17.26
N GLN A 869 -38.73 36.77 16.12
CA GLN A 869 -39.56 35.78 15.42
C GLN A 869 -38.78 34.56 14.88
N GLU A 870 -37.51 34.76 14.58
CA GLU A 870 -36.49 33.78 14.20
C GLU A 870 -35.25 34.15 15.02
N HIS A 871 -34.46 33.17 15.49
CA HIS A 871 -33.23 33.49 16.22
C HIS A 871 -32.34 34.39 15.37
N SER A 872 -31.94 35.53 15.93
CA SER A 872 -31.35 36.64 15.19
C SER A 872 -30.09 37.18 15.86
N VAL A 873 -29.23 37.82 15.08
CA VAL A 873 -28.18 38.71 15.59
C VAL A 873 -28.80 40.10 15.77
N LEU A 874 -28.76 40.67 16.97
CA LEU A 874 -29.35 41.99 17.27
C LEU A 874 -28.28 43.02 17.64
N TRP A 875 -28.66 44.29 17.63
CA TRP A 875 -27.80 45.39 18.05
C TRP A 875 -28.10 45.80 19.50
N ALA A 876 -27.14 45.57 20.41
CA ALA A 876 -27.17 46.01 21.80
C ALA A 876 -25.99 46.97 22.06
N GLU A 877 -26.26 48.21 22.48
CA GLU A 877 -25.24 49.26 22.63
C GLU A 877 -24.34 49.40 21.38
N ALA A 878 -24.95 49.35 20.18
CA ALA A 878 -24.26 49.32 18.89
C ALA A 878 -23.32 48.11 18.64
N MET A 879 -23.32 47.10 19.50
CA MET A 879 -22.60 45.84 19.33
C MET A 879 -23.54 44.73 18.84
N LEU A 880 -23.02 43.83 18.00
CA LEU A 880 -23.77 42.67 17.53
C LEU A 880 -23.74 41.55 18.57
N THR A 881 -24.92 41.12 19.02
CA THR A 881 -25.08 40.10 20.06
C THR A 881 -26.18 39.11 19.67
N GLU A 882 -26.25 38.03 20.42
CA GLU A 882 -27.29 37.02 20.30
C GLU A 882 -28.67 37.57 20.74
N SER A 883 -29.73 37.19 20.04
CA SER A 883 -31.10 37.22 20.60
C SER A 883 -31.35 35.95 21.41
N TYR A 884 -32.47 35.83 22.13
CA TYR A 884 -32.76 34.58 22.82
C TYR A 884 -33.14 33.46 21.84
N LEU A 885 -32.52 32.28 21.97
CA LEU A 885 -32.95 31.03 21.35
C LEU A 885 -33.70 30.20 22.41
N ASP A 886 -35.00 29.97 22.22
CA ASP A 886 -35.81 29.18 23.16
C ASP A 886 -35.52 27.68 22.98
N THR A 887 -34.47 27.20 23.66
CA THR A 887 -34.15 25.77 23.75
C THR A 887 -34.95 25.06 24.86
N GLY A 888 -36.08 25.64 25.30
CA GLY A 888 -36.96 25.08 26.35
C GLY A 888 -36.88 25.74 27.73
N ASN A 889 -36.05 26.77 27.90
CA ASN A 889 -35.76 27.44 29.19
C ASN A 889 -36.57 28.72 29.46
N ARG A 890 -37.52 29.08 28.59
CA ARG A 890 -38.32 30.32 28.66
C ARG A 890 -39.12 30.46 29.97
N ARG A 891 -39.41 29.33 30.61
CA ARG A 891 -40.18 29.18 31.85
C ARG A 891 -39.56 29.79 33.12
N ASN A 892 -38.32 30.30 33.04
CA ASN A 892 -37.54 30.78 34.21
C ASN A 892 -37.65 32.29 34.45
N PHE A 893 -38.34 33.00 33.56
CA PHE A 893 -38.39 34.45 33.53
C PHE A 893 -39.83 34.97 33.74
N HIS A 894 -39.96 36.09 34.45
CA HIS A 894 -41.23 36.80 34.61
C HIS A 894 -41.49 37.70 33.39
N GLN A 895 -42.71 37.63 32.84
CA GLN A 895 -43.18 38.46 31.71
C GLN A 895 -44.10 39.59 32.19
N HIS A 896 -44.02 40.77 31.57
CA HIS A 896 -44.92 41.90 31.85
C HIS A 896 -46.08 41.94 30.83
N GLY A 897 -47.33 41.78 31.30
CA GLY A 897 -48.56 41.98 30.49
C GLY A 897 -49.52 40.78 30.44
N SER A 898 -50.83 41.05 30.31
CA SER A 898 -51.90 40.04 30.31
C SER A 898 -52.27 39.60 28.89
N VAL A 899 -51.73 38.47 28.40
CA VAL A 899 -52.20 37.80 27.17
C VAL A 899 -52.08 36.28 27.31
N VAL A 900 -53.09 35.55 26.81
CA VAL A 900 -53.17 34.09 26.68
C VAL A 900 -52.57 33.70 25.32
N GLN A 901 -51.56 32.82 25.28
CA GLN A 901 -50.99 32.29 24.03
C GLN A 901 -51.31 30.80 23.88
N PHE A 902 -51.87 30.45 22.72
CA PHE A 902 -52.12 29.07 22.28
C PHE A 902 -50.96 28.62 21.38
N GLY A 903 -50.23 27.57 21.78
CA GLY A 903 -49.22 26.94 20.92
C GLY A 903 -48.05 26.38 21.72
N ALA A 904 -47.81 25.08 21.56
CA ALA A 904 -46.57 24.41 21.91
C ALA A 904 -45.49 24.83 20.90
N ASP A 905 -44.72 25.88 21.16
CA ASP A 905 -43.51 26.10 20.37
C ASP A 905 -42.47 25.06 20.82
N HIS A 906 -41.90 24.32 19.85
CA HIS A 906 -40.89 23.30 20.08
C HIS A 906 -39.61 23.96 20.61
N ALA A 907 -38.89 23.31 21.54
CA ALA A 907 -37.53 23.71 21.88
C ALA A 907 -36.67 23.75 20.60
N HIS A 908 -36.10 24.91 20.32
CA HIS A 908 -35.22 25.15 19.17
C HIS A 908 -33.83 24.54 19.41
N ASP A 909 -33.14 24.16 18.33
CA ASP A 909 -31.79 23.62 18.40
C ASP A 909 -30.75 24.50 17.68
N TRP A 910 -29.51 24.44 18.17
CA TRP A 910 -28.42 25.27 17.66
C TRP A 910 -27.97 24.93 16.23
N ALA A 911 -28.28 23.73 15.74
CA ALA A 911 -27.85 23.26 14.42
C ALA A 911 -28.78 23.75 13.31
N HIS A 912 -30.07 23.90 13.59
CA HIS A 912 -31.09 24.21 12.59
C HIS A 912 -31.72 25.59 12.77
N ASP A 913 -31.87 26.06 14.01
CA ASP A 913 -32.64 27.26 14.31
C ASP A 913 -31.77 28.49 14.62
N ALA A 914 -30.47 28.30 14.84
CA ALA A 914 -29.60 29.41 15.25
C ALA A 914 -29.24 30.38 14.11
N ALA A 915 -29.23 31.69 14.42
CA ALA A 915 -28.84 32.75 13.49
C ALA A 915 -27.42 32.57 12.94
N ALA A 916 -26.53 32.03 13.77
CA ALA A 916 -25.13 31.72 13.50
C ALA A 916 -24.72 30.52 14.38
N PRO A 917 -23.70 29.74 13.99
CA PRO A 917 -23.21 28.65 14.82
C PRO A 917 -22.55 29.17 16.10
N LEU A 918 -22.77 28.47 17.22
CA LEU A 918 -22.01 28.64 18.46
C LEU A 918 -20.65 27.92 18.30
N ASP A 919 -19.55 28.63 18.53
CA ASP A 919 -18.21 28.05 18.43
C ASP A 919 -17.34 28.46 19.63
N SER A 920 -17.21 27.54 20.59
CA SER A 920 -16.34 27.68 21.77
C SER A 920 -14.97 27.03 21.59
N THR A 921 -14.59 26.67 20.35
CA THR A 921 -13.28 26.04 20.13
C THR A 921 -12.16 27.07 20.28
N ARG A 922 -11.06 26.67 20.95
CA ARG A 922 -9.86 27.51 21.13
C ARG A 922 -9.38 28.13 19.81
N ALA A 923 -9.39 27.36 18.72
CA ALA A 923 -8.93 27.80 17.40
C ALA A 923 -9.72 29.00 16.84
N ARG A 924 -10.99 29.16 17.24
CA ARG A 924 -11.82 30.31 16.87
C ARG A 924 -11.77 31.42 17.90
N VAL A 925 -11.82 31.08 19.19
CA VAL A 925 -11.95 32.08 20.25
C VAL A 925 -10.63 32.78 20.58
N GLU A 926 -9.51 32.06 20.61
CA GLU A 926 -8.20 32.63 20.97
C GLU A 926 -7.78 33.77 20.03
N PRO A 927 -7.91 33.69 18.69
CA PRO A 927 -7.63 34.84 17.81
C PRO A 927 -8.51 36.06 18.09
N VAL A 928 -9.80 35.87 18.41
CA VAL A 928 -10.70 36.97 18.76
C VAL A 928 -10.27 37.61 20.07
N TYR A 929 -9.99 36.80 21.09
CA TYR A 929 -9.47 37.24 22.38
C TYR A 929 -8.17 38.06 22.23
N GLN A 930 -7.20 37.57 21.45
CA GLN A 930 -5.92 38.27 21.25
C GLN A 930 -6.11 39.64 20.60
N ARG A 931 -6.97 39.77 19.58
CA ARG A 931 -7.30 41.08 18.97
C ARG A 931 -7.88 42.07 19.98
N LEU A 932 -8.77 41.60 20.85
CA LEU A 932 -9.42 42.43 21.87
C LEU A 932 -8.43 42.83 22.99
N LEU A 933 -7.54 41.92 23.36
CA LEU A 933 -6.47 42.15 24.33
C LEU A 933 -5.43 43.16 23.81
N GLU A 934 -4.96 43.01 22.57
CA GLU A 934 -4.05 43.95 21.90
C GLU A 934 -4.67 45.34 21.84
N ARG A 935 -5.95 45.43 21.47
CA ARG A 935 -6.71 46.68 21.45
C ARG A 935 -6.82 47.32 22.84
N ALA A 936 -6.97 46.53 23.89
CA ALA A 936 -7.01 47.01 25.26
C ALA A 936 -5.65 47.57 25.73
N GLY A 937 -4.57 47.38 24.97
CA GLY A 937 -3.22 47.83 25.33
C GLY A 937 -2.70 47.11 26.56
N VAL A 938 -3.04 45.83 26.71
CA VAL A 938 -2.60 44.94 27.80
C VAL A 938 -1.83 43.80 27.18
N THR A 939 -0.68 43.44 27.76
CA THR A 939 -0.07 42.14 27.53
C THR A 939 -0.72 41.13 28.46
N ALA A 940 -1.26 40.02 27.94
CA ALA A 940 -1.81 38.96 28.78
C ALA A 940 -0.75 38.52 29.79
N GLU A 941 -1.01 38.75 31.08
CA GLU A 941 -0.27 38.07 32.14
C GLU A 941 -0.63 36.59 32.03
N SER A 942 0.29 35.79 31.49
CA SER A 942 0.12 34.34 31.54
C SER A 942 0.30 33.93 33.00
N PRO A 943 -0.67 33.22 33.59
CA PRO A 943 -0.51 32.74 34.95
C PRO A 943 0.75 31.87 35.05
N GLU A 944 1.47 31.95 36.17
CA GLU A 944 2.60 31.06 36.40
C GLU A 944 2.08 29.62 36.53
N THR A 945 2.41 28.78 35.54
CA THR A 945 1.96 27.40 35.50
C THR A 945 3.12 26.41 35.59
N THR A 946 2.87 25.24 36.17
CA THR A 946 3.77 24.09 36.17
C THR A 946 3.15 22.89 35.45
N PHE A 947 3.98 22.04 34.86
CA PHE A 947 3.58 20.71 34.38
C PHE A 947 3.92 19.59 35.37
N ASP A 948 4.54 19.94 36.50
CA ASP A 948 4.77 19.00 37.58
C ASP A 948 3.42 18.57 38.17
N THR A 949 3.15 17.27 38.11
CA THR A 949 1.94 16.68 38.66
C THR A 949 1.93 16.67 40.18
N ALA A 950 3.10 16.83 40.83
CA ALA A 950 3.28 16.66 42.28
C ALA A 950 2.60 15.38 42.80
N MET A 951 2.64 14.32 42.00
CA MET A 951 1.79 13.15 42.24
C MET A 951 2.29 12.32 43.42
N GLU A 952 1.39 12.00 44.34
CA GLU A 952 1.64 11.15 45.51
C GLU A 952 0.47 10.19 45.75
N LEU A 953 0.75 9.05 46.39
CA LEU A 953 -0.30 8.16 46.87
C LEU A 953 -0.43 8.31 48.38
N VAL A 954 -1.64 8.49 48.89
CA VAL A 954 -1.92 8.74 50.31
C VAL A 954 -2.84 7.65 50.83
N ALA A 955 -2.39 6.89 51.82
CA ALA A 955 -3.22 5.90 52.50
C ALA A 955 -4.15 6.56 53.52
N THR A 956 -5.27 5.92 53.84
CA THR A 956 -6.22 6.44 54.83
C THR A 956 -5.68 6.59 56.26
N ASP A 957 -4.54 5.96 56.58
CA ASP A 957 -3.85 6.14 57.85
C ASP A 957 -2.87 7.34 57.86
N GLY A 958 -2.84 8.12 56.77
CA GLY A 958 -2.02 9.32 56.64
C GLY A 958 -0.61 9.08 56.10
N ARG A 959 -0.23 7.82 55.77
CA ARG A 959 1.05 7.54 55.12
C ARG A 959 1.03 8.07 53.68
N VAL A 960 2.08 8.81 53.33
CA VAL A 960 2.30 9.39 51.99
C VAL A 960 3.41 8.62 51.29
N PHE A 961 3.14 8.21 50.05
CA PHE A 961 4.04 7.44 49.20
C PHE A 961 4.37 8.28 47.95
N PRO A 962 5.54 8.95 47.92
CA PRO A 962 6.01 9.61 46.70
C PRO A 962 6.43 8.56 45.66
N PRO A 963 6.50 8.93 44.36
CA PRO A 963 6.93 8.01 43.31
C PRO A 963 8.38 7.59 43.56
N LEU A 964 8.60 6.28 43.69
CA LEU A 964 9.94 5.69 43.80
C LEU A 964 10.74 5.92 42.52
N ARG A 965 10.07 5.87 41.37
CA ARG A 965 10.67 6.08 40.06
C ARG A 965 9.65 6.61 39.07
N ILE A 966 10.06 7.60 38.28
CA ILE A 966 9.33 8.07 37.10
C ILE A 966 10.15 7.68 35.88
N SER A 967 9.54 6.96 34.93
CA SER A 967 10.19 6.48 33.71
C SER A 967 9.25 6.63 32.53
N GLY A 968 9.36 7.75 31.81
CA GLY A 968 8.38 8.13 30.80
C GLY A 968 7.05 8.53 31.45
N ASP A 969 5.96 7.96 30.96
CA ASP A 969 4.58 8.10 31.46
C ASP A 969 4.31 7.29 32.75
N LYS A 970 5.19 6.34 33.11
CA LYS A 970 4.97 5.45 34.26
C LYS A 970 5.54 6.02 35.55
N HIS A 971 4.66 6.20 36.52
CA HIS A 971 4.97 6.54 37.89
C HIS A 971 4.87 5.27 38.75
N VAL A 972 5.99 4.90 39.36
CA VAL A 972 6.13 3.65 40.11
C VAL A 972 6.22 3.94 41.59
N PHE A 973 5.36 3.31 42.39
CA PHE A 973 5.25 3.45 43.84
C PHE A 973 5.58 2.12 44.50
N MET A 974 6.27 2.17 45.64
CA MET A 974 6.52 1.00 46.50
C MET A 974 5.72 1.16 47.78
N LEU A 975 4.86 0.19 48.08
CA LEU A 975 4.04 0.19 49.29
C LEU A 975 4.37 -1.03 50.15
N GLU A 976 4.52 -0.78 51.46
CA GLU A 976 4.77 -1.82 52.47
C GLU A 976 3.61 -1.87 53.49
N GLY A 977 3.16 -3.09 53.81
CA GLY A 977 2.09 -3.35 54.77
C GLY A 977 0.66 -3.31 54.19
N ASP A 978 -0.34 -3.49 55.05
CA ASP A 978 -1.76 -3.45 54.66
C ASP A 978 -2.18 -2.03 54.25
N VAL A 979 -2.78 -1.90 53.06
CA VAL A 979 -3.33 -0.63 52.57
C VAL A 979 -4.71 -0.89 51.97
N ARG A 980 -5.74 -0.49 52.71
CA ARG A 980 -7.14 -0.74 52.32
C ARG A 980 -7.71 0.32 51.37
N HIS A 981 -7.26 1.55 51.50
CA HIS A 981 -7.74 2.70 50.73
C HIS A 981 -6.56 3.61 50.42
N LEU A 982 -6.42 3.94 49.13
CA LEU A 982 -5.30 4.72 48.61
C LEU A 982 -5.87 5.83 47.73
N THR A 983 -5.49 7.06 48.00
CA THR A 983 -5.89 8.23 47.22
C THR A 983 -4.70 8.71 46.42
N LEU A 984 -4.89 8.86 45.11
CA LEU A 984 -3.95 9.54 44.23
C LEU A 984 -4.18 11.04 44.36
N ARG A 985 -3.19 11.75 44.88
CA ARG A 985 -3.19 13.22 44.92
C ARG A 985 -2.26 13.75 43.83
N SER A 986 -2.69 14.81 43.15
CA SER A 986 -1.89 15.55 42.17
C SER A 986 -2.27 17.03 42.21
N ASN A 987 -1.42 17.87 41.63
CA ASN A 987 -1.82 19.20 41.21
C ASN A 987 -3.06 19.09 40.29
N ALA A 988 -3.95 20.07 40.38
CA ALA A 988 -5.14 20.15 39.54
C ALA A 988 -5.56 21.59 39.29
N SER A 989 -6.00 21.89 38.07
CA SER A 989 -6.43 23.22 37.65
C SER A 989 -7.50 23.13 36.59
N ARG A 990 -8.27 24.22 36.40
CA ARG A 990 -9.21 24.31 35.27
C ARG A 990 -8.44 24.81 34.04
N PRO A 991 -8.53 24.16 32.87
CA PRO A 991 -7.87 24.63 31.66
C PRO A 991 -8.21 26.08 31.29
N CYS A 992 -9.46 26.51 31.53
CA CYS A 992 -9.89 27.90 31.35
C CYS A 992 -9.13 28.92 32.22
N ASP A 993 -8.55 28.47 33.35
CA ASP A 993 -7.75 29.34 34.23
C ASP A 993 -6.25 29.22 33.94
N ALA A 994 -5.76 28.01 33.66
CA ALA A 994 -4.32 27.75 33.48
C ALA A 994 -3.80 28.07 32.08
N ILE A 995 -4.63 27.92 31.04
CA ILE A 995 -4.27 28.22 29.65
C ILE A 995 -4.79 29.60 29.25
N GLY A 996 -6.03 29.89 29.62
CA GLY A 996 -6.68 31.19 29.38
C GLY A 996 -8.18 31.07 29.15
N PRO A 997 -8.93 32.18 29.26
CA PRO A 997 -10.39 32.21 29.22
C PRO A 997 -10.98 31.74 27.88
N PHE A 998 -10.20 31.79 26.80
CA PHE A 998 -10.56 31.30 25.47
C PHE A 998 -10.59 29.76 25.34
N VAL A 999 -10.41 29.03 26.46
CA VAL A 999 -10.60 27.58 26.56
C VAL A 999 -11.88 27.29 27.34
N ASP A 1000 -12.77 26.48 26.76
CA ASP A 1000 -14.10 26.21 27.33
C ASP A 1000 -14.10 25.09 28.40
N ASP A 1001 -13.00 24.35 28.54
CA ASP A 1001 -12.92 23.27 29.54
C ASP A 1001 -12.79 23.86 30.96
N ARG A 1002 -13.90 23.82 31.70
CA ARG A 1002 -14.06 24.32 33.07
C ARG A 1002 -13.83 23.24 34.14
N ARG A 1003 -13.48 22.02 33.75
CA ARG A 1003 -13.30 20.92 34.70
C ARG A 1003 -11.98 21.11 35.45
N LYS A 1004 -11.99 20.84 36.76
CA LYS A 1004 -10.76 20.80 37.54
C LYS A 1004 -10.02 19.49 37.23
N LEU A 1005 -9.01 19.55 36.36
CA LEU A 1005 -8.27 18.37 35.87
C LEU A 1005 -6.99 18.17 36.68
N GLY A 1006 -6.84 16.99 37.27
CA GLY A 1006 -5.61 16.50 37.87
C GLY A 1006 -4.74 15.81 36.83
N VAL A 1007 -4.63 14.49 36.88
CA VAL A 1007 -3.90 13.66 35.90
C VAL A 1007 -4.84 12.75 35.14
N LEU A 1008 -4.54 12.50 33.86
CA LEU A 1008 -5.23 11.51 33.04
C LEU A 1008 -4.54 10.16 33.22
N VAL A 1009 -5.21 9.26 33.93
CA VAL A 1009 -4.65 7.96 34.29
C VAL A 1009 -5.06 6.90 33.26
N GLY A 1010 -4.07 6.22 32.68
CA GLY A 1010 -4.23 5.07 31.79
C GLY A 1010 -4.23 3.76 32.57
N ARG A 1011 -3.29 2.86 32.27
CA ARG A 1011 -3.12 1.57 32.95
C ARG A 1011 -2.62 1.72 34.39
N ILE A 1012 -3.22 0.94 35.30
CA ILE A 1012 -2.73 0.75 36.68
C ILE A 1012 -2.34 -0.71 36.84
N THR A 1013 -1.05 -0.98 37.04
CA THR A 1013 -0.51 -2.34 37.23
C THR A 1013 0.06 -2.52 38.62
N ILE A 1014 -0.29 -3.62 39.29
CA ILE A 1014 0.24 -4.00 40.59
C ILE A 1014 1.11 -5.25 40.41
N PHE A 1015 2.33 -5.20 40.92
CA PHE A 1015 3.25 -6.32 41.02
C PHE A 1015 3.41 -6.73 42.49
N SER A 1016 3.08 -7.98 42.79
CA SER A 1016 3.33 -8.62 44.10
C SER A 1016 4.27 -9.82 43.94
N ASN A 1017 4.61 -10.50 45.04
CA ASN A 1017 5.47 -11.68 45.00
C ASN A 1017 4.88 -12.87 44.21
N ALA A 1018 3.55 -12.93 44.07
CA ALA A 1018 2.86 -14.06 43.48
C ALA A 1018 2.33 -13.80 42.05
N GLN A 1019 2.01 -12.55 41.70
CA GLN A 1019 1.34 -12.25 40.44
C GLN A 1019 1.47 -10.78 40.01
N MET A 1020 1.36 -10.52 38.70
CA MET A 1020 1.06 -9.21 38.13
C MET A 1020 -0.45 -9.11 37.85
N ARG A 1021 -1.10 -8.04 38.33
CA ARG A 1021 -2.53 -7.78 38.07
C ARG A 1021 -2.77 -6.35 37.61
N GLU A 1022 -3.73 -6.17 36.72
CA GLU A 1022 -4.19 -4.87 36.26
C GLU A 1022 -5.44 -4.45 37.04
N VAL A 1023 -5.53 -3.16 37.40
CA VAL A 1023 -6.71 -2.57 38.01
C VAL A 1023 -7.48 -1.85 36.93
N GLU A 1024 -8.65 -2.37 36.57
CA GLU A 1024 -9.51 -1.77 35.54
C GLU A 1024 -10.70 -1.02 36.15
N LYS A 1025 -10.87 -1.07 37.47
CA LYS A 1025 -12.05 -0.48 38.13
C LYS A 1025 -12.17 1.02 37.91
N HIS A 1026 -11.06 1.76 37.76
CA HIS A 1026 -11.08 3.21 37.53
C HIS A 1026 -11.67 3.57 36.17
N ILE A 1027 -11.50 2.71 35.17
CA ILE A 1027 -12.06 2.88 33.81
C ILE A 1027 -13.40 2.15 33.61
N THR A 1028 -13.74 1.15 34.43
CA THR A 1028 -14.99 0.38 34.28
C THR A 1028 -16.14 0.87 35.18
N SER A 1029 -15.86 1.45 36.35
CA SER A 1029 -16.91 1.88 37.29
C SER A 1029 -17.54 3.21 36.86
N GLU A 1030 -18.87 3.33 36.94
CA GLU A 1030 -19.60 4.55 36.58
C GLU A 1030 -19.26 5.72 37.52
N THR A 1031 -19.39 5.50 38.83
CA THR A 1031 -19.08 6.50 39.86
C THR A 1031 -17.87 6.09 40.70
N LEU A 1032 -16.87 6.98 40.80
CA LEU A 1032 -15.71 6.82 41.66
C LEU A 1032 -15.30 8.16 42.24
N GLU A 1033 -15.08 8.18 43.55
CA GLU A 1033 -14.71 9.39 44.29
C GLU A 1033 -13.42 10.02 43.76
N GLY A 1034 -13.52 11.29 43.36
CA GLY A 1034 -12.40 12.07 42.83
C GLY A 1034 -12.03 11.80 41.35
N TRP A 1035 -12.78 10.94 40.67
CA TRP A 1035 -12.65 10.69 39.24
C TRP A 1035 -13.74 11.42 38.46
N LEU A 1036 -13.37 12.08 37.36
CA LEU A 1036 -14.30 12.83 36.52
C LEU A 1036 -15.13 11.90 35.62
N CYS A 1037 -16.08 12.45 34.85
CA CYS A 1037 -16.88 11.68 33.89
C CYS A 1037 -16.00 10.93 32.88
N ARG A 1038 -16.49 9.81 32.35
CA ARG A 1038 -15.70 8.95 31.46
C ARG A 1038 -15.65 9.55 30.05
N ASP A 1039 -14.53 10.15 29.68
CA ASP A 1039 -14.33 10.70 28.32
C ASP A 1039 -13.72 9.67 27.34
N GLY A 1040 -13.45 8.43 27.78
CA GLY A 1040 -12.85 7.37 26.96
C GLY A 1040 -12.83 5.99 27.63
N HIS A 1041 -12.35 4.96 26.91
CA HIS A 1041 -12.34 3.56 27.37
C HIS A 1041 -11.09 3.14 28.14
N HIS A 1042 -9.96 3.81 27.90
CA HIS A 1042 -8.64 3.33 28.35
C HIS A 1042 -7.95 4.28 29.34
N CYS A 1043 -8.54 5.44 29.59
CA CYS A 1043 -8.02 6.40 30.56
C CYS A 1043 -9.16 7.23 31.18
N ARG A 1044 -8.90 7.86 32.34
CA ARG A 1044 -9.88 8.71 33.03
C ARG A 1044 -9.18 9.83 33.80
N TRP A 1045 -9.73 11.04 33.72
CA TRP A 1045 -9.21 12.20 34.46
C TRP A 1045 -9.54 12.10 35.96
N THR A 1046 -8.56 12.46 36.80
CA THR A 1046 -8.77 12.76 38.22
C THR A 1046 -9.13 14.23 38.41
N ASN A 1047 -9.72 14.60 39.55
CA ASN A 1047 -9.98 15.99 39.91
C ASN A 1047 -8.88 16.64 40.78
N GLY A 1048 -7.74 15.94 40.94
CA GLY A 1048 -6.64 16.27 41.86
C GLY A 1048 -6.56 15.40 43.10
N GLU A 1049 -7.65 14.76 43.52
CA GLU A 1049 -7.66 13.80 44.64
C GLU A 1049 -8.59 12.63 44.34
N ALA A 1050 -8.05 11.54 43.78
CA ALA A 1050 -8.84 10.42 43.28
C ALA A 1050 -8.61 9.12 44.06
N ARG A 1051 -9.69 8.48 44.51
CA ARG A 1051 -9.61 7.21 45.25
C ARG A 1051 -9.28 6.05 44.31
N LEU A 1052 -8.17 5.37 44.52
CA LEU A 1052 -7.79 4.19 43.75
C LEU A 1052 -8.65 2.98 44.16
N PRO A 1053 -9.34 2.31 43.21
CA PRO A 1053 -10.26 1.22 43.51
C PRO A 1053 -9.52 -0.12 43.68
N LEU A 1054 -8.57 -0.17 44.63
CA LEU A 1054 -7.74 -1.33 44.93
C LEU A 1054 -7.62 -1.56 46.45
N THR A 1055 -7.39 -2.82 46.82
CA THR A 1055 -7.07 -3.24 48.20
C THR A 1055 -5.79 -4.06 48.14
N LEU A 1056 -4.83 -3.74 49.01
CA LEU A 1056 -3.56 -4.45 49.12
C LEU A 1056 -3.47 -5.12 50.49
N HIS A 1057 -3.05 -6.40 50.50
CA HIS A 1057 -2.87 -7.18 51.71
C HIS A 1057 -1.39 -7.44 51.98
N ALA A 1058 -0.99 -7.40 53.25
CA ALA A 1058 0.40 -7.51 53.70
C ALA A 1058 1.01 -8.91 53.51
N ASP A 1059 0.17 -9.95 53.45
CA ASP A 1059 0.58 -11.34 53.20
C ASP A 1059 1.04 -11.57 51.75
N GLU A 1060 0.75 -10.64 50.83
CA GLU A 1060 1.20 -10.67 49.43
C GLU A 1060 2.62 -10.09 49.23
N GLY A 1061 3.26 -9.58 50.30
CA GLY A 1061 4.58 -8.96 50.26
C GLY A 1061 4.57 -7.47 49.87
N PRO A 1062 5.73 -6.86 49.56
CA PRO A 1062 5.78 -5.48 49.10
C PRO A 1062 5.11 -5.34 47.73
N HIS A 1063 4.34 -4.26 47.55
CA HIS A 1063 3.59 -4.00 46.32
C HIS A 1063 4.27 -2.89 45.52
N LEU A 1064 4.60 -3.20 44.27
CA LEU A 1064 4.98 -2.20 43.27
C LEU A 1064 3.75 -1.82 42.47
N ILE A 1065 3.34 -0.55 42.52
CA ILE A 1065 2.23 -0.04 41.71
C ILE A 1065 2.81 0.86 40.62
N ALA A 1066 2.58 0.50 39.37
CA ALA A 1066 2.88 1.34 38.22
C ALA A 1066 1.59 1.98 37.70
N ILE A 1067 1.56 3.31 37.68
CA ILE A 1067 0.45 4.12 37.16
C ILE A 1067 0.94 4.84 35.91
N GLU A 1068 0.27 4.59 34.79
CA GLU A 1068 0.50 5.28 33.52
C GLU A 1068 -0.23 6.62 33.50
N ILE A 1069 0.51 7.70 33.26
CA ILE A 1069 -0.01 9.06 33.15
C ILE A 1069 0.02 9.48 31.67
N VAL A 1070 -1.15 9.53 31.07
CA VAL A 1070 -1.35 9.82 29.64
C VAL A 1070 -1.25 11.32 29.36
N ALA A 1071 -1.77 12.15 30.28
CA ALA A 1071 -1.73 13.60 30.19
C ALA A 1071 -1.83 14.23 31.59
N GLY A 1072 -1.39 15.48 31.69
CA GLY A 1072 -1.49 16.29 32.90
C GLY A 1072 -1.02 17.72 32.63
N GLY A 1073 -1.50 18.65 33.44
CA GLY A 1073 -1.16 20.07 33.36
C GLY A 1073 -1.66 20.78 32.09
N PRO A 1074 -1.38 22.09 31.96
CA PRO A 1074 -0.68 22.93 32.94
C PRO A 1074 -1.50 23.18 34.20
N TYR A 1075 -0.83 23.31 35.34
CA TYR A 1075 -1.43 23.63 36.65
C TYR A 1075 -1.00 25.01 37.12
N LEU A 1076 -1.90 25.77 37.73
CA LEU A 1076 -1.59 27.04 38.36
C LEU A 1076 -0.66 26.82 39.54
N MET A 1077 0.46 27.55 39.60
CA MET A 1077 1.30 27.57 40.80
C MET A 1077 0.62 28.45 41.85
N GLU A 1078 0.35 27.90 43.03
CA GLU A 1078 -0.06 28.72 44.17
C GLU A 1078 1.05 29.73 44.46
N GLN A 1079 0.77 31.01 44.23
CA GLN A 1079 1.58 32.04 44.86
C GLN A 1079 1.35 31.93 46.37
N PRO A 1080 2.41 31.83 47.20
CA PRO A 1080 2.24 31.82 48.64
C PRO A 1080 1.40 33.04 49.02
N GLU A 1081 0.37 32.82 49.85
CA GLU A 1081 -0.52 33.86 50.34
C GLU A 1081 0.25 35.15 50.54
N ARG A 1082 -0.12 36.17 49.76
CA ARG A 1082 0.33 37.53 50.01
C ARG A 1082 -0.34 37.93 51.32
N VAL A 1083 0.32 37.59 52.43
CA VAL A 1083 -0.02 38.04 53.78
C VAL A 1083 -0.34 39.52 53.66
N ALA A 1084 -1.58 39.86 54.02
CA ALA A 1084 -2.07 41.23 54.00
C ALA A 1084 -1.00 42.15 54.60
N PRO A 1085 -0.59 43.23 53.92
CA PRO A 1085 0.36 44.16 54.49
C PRO A 1085 -0.28 44.74 55.76
N TYR A 1086 0.35 44.41 56.87
CA TYR A 1086 0.39 45.14 58.14
C TYR A 1086 -0.67 46.23 58.29
N LEU A 1087 -1.56 45.98 59.26
CA LEU A 1087 -2.18 47.02 60.08
C LEU A 1087 -1.24 48.23 60.21
N SER A 1088 -1.65 49.38 59.68
CA SER A 1088 -0.95 50.64 59.90
C SER A 1088 -0.85 50.92 61.40
N GLU A 1089 0.28 51.48 61.82
CA GLU A 1089 0.63 51.90 63.19
C GLU A 1089 -0.42 52.82 63.87
N GLU A 1090 -1.43 53.28 63.13
CA GLU A 1090 -2.46 54.22 63.59
C GLU A 1090 -3.56 53.56 64.44
N LYS A 1091 -3.72 52.22 64.38
CA LYS A 1091 -4.67 51.48 65.23
C LYS A 1091 -4.09 50.88 66.51
N MET A 1092 -2.77 50.92 66.71
CA MET A 1092 -2.11 50.44 67.93
C MET A 1092 -2.04 51.50 69.06
N ARG A 1093 -2.68 52.66 68.89
CA ARG A 1093 -2.74 53.75 69.89
C ARG A 1093 -4.09 53.92 70.60
N LEU A 1094 -5.08 53.05 70.39
CA LEU A 1094 -6.44 53.23 70.94
C LEU A 1094 -7.01 52.05 71.74
N LEU A 1095 -6.19 51.10 72.18
CA LEU A 1095 -6.58 50.04 73.14
C LEU A 1095 -5.46 49.75 74.17
N VAL A 1096 -5.01 50.81 74.85
CA VAL A 1096 -4.71 50.77 76.30
C VAL A 1096 -5.91 51.36 77.02
#